data_AF-A0A2P6NQU7-F1
#
_entry.id   AF-A0A2P6NQU7-F1
#
_cell.length_a   1.000
_cell.length_b   1.000
_cell.length_c   1.000
_cell.angle_alpha   90.00
_cell.angle_beta   90.00
_cell.angle_gamma   90.00
#
_symmetry.space_group_name_H-M   'P 1'
#
loop_
_entity.id
_entity.type
_entity.pdbx_description
1 polymer ?
#
loop_
_entity_poly.entity_id
_entity_poly.type
_entity_poly.pdbx_seq_one_letter_code
_entity_poly.pdbx_strand_id
1 'polypeptide(L)'
;MSMAYSPSPLAKVVDGQNYGTGLCTPKRAYSPGSYNNIQMTSPCFLEDYFDGTVYPGGPSGGWWNGVWQRDFPLMKQLGVNTLRIYHADPITSQEVSSNPKYNDKSIIGANHIPFLDLAQSYGFKVIFPLYAPEAGIATLSQAFMFEYIENLIDEVGYHPAVLMYQFGNELQFLNNDNSYVDKVNTYLDHAKNYQIQRWGRSIPVSTALIDYPPYYNSLVPALKVDVITTNAGYRGFDFQNLWSGGGSSFLGLKTLSCLTGKPVLIGEMGVHSHQSSSAQFDVAQAFPRMTSDLVVHKSSGAIGGVYFEWQEEHWKGVASTTEDWTQAADVFMGAISLTPGSGQFPVDVAHTKVGTAYDWSGAVQAFSMDPFSSAAPLKLSVTQSNLCAGISGGLYSPGTVSAADSNPPASAFTPTTQSPSTTSQLSTGTSSCTNMYSQLTCKIASEDPSQTDSGKVSGARNWLCSNYAQFCVDINGGGTYSNCNAVEQLSYAMNLYYKQFSSQGVSACSFGGIGQLYTPASPSTTSQPVIVNPSPAPTTVIPAPTTASPTPTTSTGQYCPSWLSQCGDSCYRPSEYNCQNQILSRKDLPATTSDSNDGNVFPPNTGGACGNLASCNGQCYDPKVYTCTKDSVNSNPVLCYGANGSAASCNGQCYNPSTYKCNGGGLVLN
;
A
#
# COMPACT_ATOMS: atom_id res chain seq x y z
N MET A 1 3.77 -7.42 -12.62
CA MET A 1 4.49 -6.14 -12.83
C MET A 1 3.55 -4.96 -12.72
N SER A 2 4.01 -3.84 -12.19
CA SER A 2 3.19 -2.67 -11.83
C SER A 2 3.56 -1.43 -12.64
N MET A 3 2.68 -0.42 -12.65
CA MET A 3 2.89 0.88 -13.27
C MET A 3 2.70 2.00 -12.24
N ALA A 4 3.63 2.94 -12.16
CA ALA A 4 3.45 4.18 -11.43
C ALA A 4 2.47 5.05 -12.22
N TYR A 5 1.29 5.30 -11.65
CA TYR A 5 0.23 6.04 -12.31
C TYR A 5 0.12 7.44 -11.76
N SER A 6 0.56 8.42 -12.56
CA SER A 6 0.37 9.83 -12.30
C SER A 6 -0.05 10.55 -13.60
N PRO A 7 -1.34 10.49 -13.97
CA PRO A 7 -1.84 11.09 -15.20
C PRO A 7 -1.92 12.62 -15.13
N SER A 8 -1.77 13.28 -16.26
CA SER A 8 -2.09 14.70 -16.44
C SER A 8 -3.36 14.86 -17.28
N PRO A 9 -4.25 15.80 -16.94
CA PRO A 9 -5.52 15.98 -17.63
C PRO A 9 -5.45 16.88 -18.88
N LEU A 10 -4.41 17.71 -19.00
CA LEU A 10 -4.13 18.71 -20.04
C LEU A 10 -5.34 19.39 -20.79
N ALA A 11 -5.96 20.46 -20.24
CA ALA A 11 -6.52 21.63 -20.99
C ALA A 11 -6.21 23.07 -20.41
N LYS A 12 -5.39 23.90 -21.10
CA LYS A 12 -4.99 25.35 -20.91
C LYS A 12 -4.86 25.99 -19.50
N VAL A 13 -3.67 26.57 -19.19
CA VAL A 13 -3.42 27.31 -17.94
C VAL A 13 -4.43 28.44 -17.84
N VAL A 14 -5.23 28.45 -16.76
CA VAL A 14 -6.13 29.57 -16.48
C VAL A 14 -5.31 30.63 -15.76
N ASP A 15 -5.30 31.86 -16.30
CA ASP A 15 -4.65 33.01 -15.66
C ASP A 15 -5.09 33.13 -14.20
N GLY A 16 -4.13 33.09 -13.27
CA GLY A 16 -4.36 33.19 -11.82
C GLY A 16 -4.25 31.88 -11.02
N GLN A 17 -3.91 30.75 -11.65
CA GLN A 17 -3.50 29.54 -10.90
C GLN A 17 -2.11 29.73 -10.29
N ASN A 18 -2.05 29.92 -8.97
CA ASN A 18 -0.77 30.17 -8.30
C ASN A 18 0.08 28.91 -8.04
N TYR A 19 -0.47 27.69 -8.08
CA TYR A 19 0.28 26.46 -7.76
C TYR A 19 -0.35 25.21 -8.39
N GLY A 20 0.47 24.36 -9.01
CA GLY A 20 0.08 23.07 -9.62
C GLY A 20 0.46 22.96 -11.09
N THR A 21 0.70 21.75 -11.56
CA THR A 21 1.21 21.47 -12.90
C THR A 21 0.18 20.71 -13.72
N GLY A 22 -0.13 21.22 -14.91
CA GLY A 22 -1.28 20.73 -15.66
C GLY A 22 -2.59 21.40 -15.23
N LEU A 23 -3.67 20.85 -15.73
CA LEU A 23 -4.86 21.61 -16.09
C LEU A 23 -6.05 21.23 -15.23
N CYS A 24 -5.77 21.13 -13.94
CA CYS A 24 -6.76 20.86 -12.93
C CYS A 24 -7.39 22.17 -12.49
N THR A 25 -8.71 22.27 -12.57
CA THR A 25 -9.43 23.46 -12.10
C THR A 25 -9.22 23.59 -10.58
N PRO A 26 -8.96 24.79 -10.04
CA PRO A 26 -8.87 24.96 -8.60
C PRO A 26 -10.20 24.59 -7.95
N LYS A 27 -10.17 23.70 -6.96
CA LYS A 27 -11.34 23.34 -6.15
C LYS A 27 -11.22 23.94 -4.76
N ARG A 28 -12.36 24.23 -4.14
CA ARG A 28 -12.40 24.48 -2.70
C ARG A 28 -12.22 23.13 -2.00
N ALA A 29 -11.23 23.02 -1.13
CA ALA A 29 -11.00 21.84 -0.30
C ALA A 29 -10.64 22.29 1.12
N TYR A 30 -10.84 21.43 2.11
CA TYR A 30 -10.33 21.71 3.44
C TYR A 30 -8.80 21.66 3.45
N SER A 31 -8.17 22.58 4.17
CA SER A 31 -6.72 22.54 4.34
C SER A 31 -6.30 21.30 5.14
N PRO A 32 -5.15 20.66 4.81
CA PRO A 32 -4.61 19.60 5.64
C PRO A 32 -4.52 20.01 7.11
N GLY A 33 -4.99 19.17 8.03
CA GLY A 33 -5.00 19.51 9.46
C GLY A 33 -6.21 20.30 9.94
N SER A 34 -7.21 20.59 9.10
CA SER A 34 -8.31 21.49 9.46
C SER A 34 -9.71 20.99 9.03
N TYR A 35 -10.72 21.34 9.84
CA TYR A 35 -12.14 21.09 9.57
C TYR A 35 -12.93 22.32 9.14
N ASN A 36 -12.30 23.49 9.18
CA ASN A 36 -12.96 24.78 9.02
C ASN A 36 -12.17 25.76 8.14
N ASN A 37 -10.88 25.50 7.90
CA ASN A 37 -10.09 26.23 6.94
C ASN A 37 -10.30 25.61 5.55
N ILE A 38 -10.82 26.41 4.64
CA ILE A 38 -11.08 26.04 3.25
C ILE A 38 -10.10 26.82 2.39
N GLN A 39 -9.36 26.11 1.55
CA GLN A 39 -8.41 26.67 0.60
C GLN A 39 -8.81 26.33 -0.83
N MET A 40 -8.34 27.15 -1.76
CA MET A 40 -8.34 26.78 -3.18
C MET A 40 -7.11 25.89 -3.42
N THR A 41 -7.34 24.63 -3.77
CA THR A 41 -6.27 23.69 -4.14
C THR A 41 -6.43 23.27 -5.60
N SER A 42 -5.31 22.97 -6.27
CA SER A 42 -5.33 22.32 -7.56
C SER A 42 -5.22 20.81 -7.33
N PRO A 43 -6.14 19.98 -7.87
CA PRO A 43 -6.00 18.52 -7.85
C PRO A 43 -4.64 18.05 -8.38
N CYS A 44 -4.05 18.80 -9.32
CA CYS A 44 -2.73 18.52 -9.87
C CYS A 44 -1.57 18.78 -8.88
N PHE A 45 -1.74 19.68 -7.90
CA PHE A 45 -0.66 20.07 -6.97
C PHE A 45 -0.26 18.92 -6.02
N LEU A 46 -1.20 18.01 -5.74
CA LEU A 46 -0.97 16.84 -4.90
C LEU A 46 -1.24 15.55 -5.66
N GLU A 47 -1.26 15.56 -7.00
CA GLU A 47 -1.60 14.38 -7.80
C GLU A 47 -2.93 13.71 -7.37
N ASP A 48 -3.87 14.51 -6.87
CA ASP A 48 -5.19 14.09 -6.42
C ASP A 48 -6.13 13.97 -7.62
N TYR A 49 -5.96 12.89 -8.37
CA TYR A 49 -6.69 12.63 -9.60
C TYR A 49 -8.09 12.04 -9.35
N PHE A 50 -8.63 12.12 -8.13
CA PHE A 50 -9.91 11.52 -7.70
C PHE A 50 -11.01 12.55 -7.49
N ASP A 51 -10.87 13.69 -8.18
CA ASP A 51 -11.75 14.82 -8.02
C ASP A 51 -13.18 14.47 -8.50
N GLY A 52 -14.12 14.47 -7.55
CA GLY A 52 -15.55 14.32 -7.79
C GLY A 52 -16.24 15.62 -8.21
N THR A 53 -15.52 16.75 -8.28
CA THR A 53 -16.13 18.02 -8.67
C THR A 53 -16.49 18.03 -10.16
N VAL A 54 -17.77 18.24 -10.43
CA VAL A 54 -18.29 18.46 -11.79
C VAL A 54 -18.10 19.94 -12.10
N TYR A 55 -17.11 20.26 -12.93
CA TYR A 55 -16.96 21.61 -13.48
C TYR A 55 -18.20 21.94 -14.35
N PRO A 56 -18.79 23.15 -14.25
CA PRO A 56 -19.81 23.61 -15.18
C PRO A 56 -19.28 23.61 -16.64
N GLY A 57 -19.71 22.64 -17.44
CA GLY A 57 -19.21 22.42 -18.81
C GLY A 57 -18.17 21.31 -18.96
N GLY A 58 -17.78 20.64 -17.87
CA GLY A 58 -17.03 19.38 -17.89
C GLY A 58 -17.95 18.18 -18.18
N PRO A 59 -17.38 17.00 -18.51
CA PRO A 59 -18.15 15.79 -18.81
C PRO A 59 -19.00 15.38 -17.62
N SER A 60 -20.22 14.95 -17.91
CA SER A 60 -21.13 14.33 -16.93
C SER A 60 -20.47 13.07 -16.39
N GLY A 61 -20.02 13.11 -15.14
CA GLY A 61 -19.29 12.01 -14.49
C GLY A 61 -17.95 12.41 -13.87
N GLY A 62 -17.49 13.65 -14.05
CA GLY A 62 -16.20 14.11 -13.52
C GLY A 62 -15.09 13.99 -14.57
N TRP A 63 -14.13 14.91 -14.52
CA TRP A 63 -13.08 15.04 -15.52
C TRP A 63 -12.22 13.76 -15.64
N TRP A 64 -11.88 13.17 -14.50
CA TRP A 64 -10.91 12.06 -14.42
C TRP A 64 -11.40 10.74 -14.97
N ASN A 65 -12.71 10.48 -14.97
CA ASN A 65 -13.26 9.27 -15.57
C ASN A 65 -12.85 9.12 -17.05
N GLY A 66 -12.85 10.23 -17.81
CA GLY A 66 -12.42 10.22 -19.21
C GLY A 66 -10.92 9.94 -19.37
N VAL A 67 -10.10 10.46 -18.45
CA VAL A 67 -8.65 10.22 -18.43
C VAL A 67 -8.36 8.75 -18.14
N TRP A 68 -9.00 8.17 -17.13
CA TRP A 68 -8.81 6.76 -16.80
C TRP A 68 -9.34 5.83 -17.91
N GLN A 69 -10.49 6.16 -18.51
CA GLN A 69 -11.05 5.41 -19.65
C GLN A 69 -10.15 5.44 -20.89
N ARG A 70 -9.38 6.52 -21.08
CA ARG A 70 -8.34 6.59 -22.11
C ARG A 70 -7.13 5.72 -21.76
N ASP A 71 -6.65 5.82 -20.52
CA ASP A 71 -5.37 5.24 -20.10
C ASP A 71 -5.43 3.73 -19.87
N PHE A 72 -6.48 3.24 -19.20
CA PHE A 72 -6.57 1.84 -18.76
C PHE A 72 -6.56 0.81 -19.89
N PRO A 73 -7.23 1.02 -21.04
CA PRO A 73 -7.07 0.14 -22.20
C PRO A 73 -5.63 0.01 -22.66
N LEU A 74 -4.88 1.11 -22.68
CA LEU A 74 -3.48 1.11 -23.08
C LEU A 74 -2.62 0.40 -22.04
N MET A 75 -2.78 0.69 -20.74
CA MET A 75 -2.10 -0.05 -19.68
C MET A 75 -2.37 -1.55 -19.72
N LYS A 76 -3.59 -1.94 -20.09
CA LYS A 76 -3.96 -3.34 -20.25
C LYS A 76 -3.21 -3.98 -21.41
N GLN A 77 -3.13 -3.30 -22.56
CA GLN A 77 -2.32 -3.72 -23.71
C GLN A 77 -0.83 -3.82 -23.37
N LEU A 78 -0.35 -2.93 -22.50
CA LEU A 78 1.02 -2.94 -22.01
C LEU A 78 1.33 -4.20 -21.18
N GLY A 79 0.33 -4.85 -20.59
CA GLY A 79 0.49 -6.04 -19.75
C GLY A 79 0.65 -5.74 -18.25
N VAL A 80 0.33 -4.52 -17.84
CA VAL A 80 0.31 -4.11 -16.43
C VAL A 80 -0.81 -4.87 -15.70
N ASN A 81 -0.56 -5.28 -14.46
CA ASN A 81 -1.59 -5.87 -13.60
C ASN A 81 -1.83 -5.11 -12.30
N THR A 82 -0.99 -4.13 -11.99
CA THR A 82 -1.04 -3.36 -10.74
C THR A 82 -0.69 -1.90 -11.02
N LEU A 83 -1.45 -0.98 -10.43
CA LEU A 83 -1.17 0.46 -10.46
C LEU A 83 -0.63 0.88 -9.09
N ARG A 84 0.41 1.71 -9.07
CA ARG A 84 0.86 2.42 -7.88
C ARG A 84 0.48 3.88 -8.03
N ILE A 85 -0.29 4.40 -7.09
CA ILE A 85 -0.65 5.81 -7.02
C ILE A 85 0.09 6.42 -5.81
N TYR A 86 0.54 7.67 -5.94
CA TYR A 86 1.40 8.32 -4.94
C TYR A 86 0.61 9.06 -3.88
N HIS A 87 -0.51 9.65 -4.28
CA HIS A 87 -1.32 10.51 -3.46
C HIS A 87 -2.80 10.14 -3.55
N ALA A 88 -3.51 10.35 -2.45
CA ALA A 88 -4.96 10.25 -2.33
C ALA A 88 -5.35 11.30 -1.27
N ASP A 89 -6.37 12.11 -1.54
CA ASP A 89 -6.81 13.12 -0.57
C ASP A 89 -7.59 12.43 0.56
N PRO A 90 -7.12 12.46 1.82
CA PRO A 90 -7.79 11.79 2.93
C PRO A 90 -9.10 12.47 3.36
N ILE A 91 -9.43 13.64 2.80
CA ILE A 91 -10.72 14.31 3.03
C ILE A 91 -11.71 13.81 1.97
N THR A 92 -12.33 12.67 2.25
CA THR A 92 -13.21 11.98 1.31
C THR A 92 -14.61 12.60 1.26
N SER A 93 -15.34 12.41 0.16
CA SER A 93 -16.73 12.84 0.00
C SER A 93 -17.63 12.23 1.08
N GLN A 94 -17.42 10.94 1.40
CA GLN A 94 -18.12 10.27 2.48
C GLN A 94 -17.87 11.01 3.79
N GLU A 95 -16.61 11.28 4.11
CA GLU A 95 -16.23 11.89 5.37
C GLU A 95 -16.77 13.32 5.52
N VAL A 96 -16.64 14.16 4.49
CA VAL A 96 -17.21 15.51 4.51
C VAL A 96 -18.72 15.45 4.71
N SER A 97 -19.42 14.45 4.18
CA SER A 97 -20.86 14.31 4.36
C SER A 97 -21.23 13.86 5.79
N SER A 98 -20.54 12.86 6.34
CA SER A 98 -20.92 12.19 7.59
C SER A 98 -20.36 12.83 8.86
N ASN A 99 -19.17 13.42 8.82
CA ASN A 99 -18.51 13.94 10.02
C ASN A 99 -18.99 15.37 10.35
N PRO A 100 -19.61 15.62 11.52
CA PRO A 100 -20.12 16.94 11.90
C PRO A 100 -19.04 18.00 12.12
N LYS A 101 -17.75 17.62 12.20
CA LYS A 101 -16.65 18.58 12.33
C LYS A 101 -16.50 19.47 11.08
N TYR A 102 -16.81 18.94 9.89
CA TYR A 102 -16.80 19.70 8.64
C TYR A 102 -18.04 20.61 8.55
N ASN A 103 -17.83 21.91 8.66
CA ASN A 103 -18.89 22.91 8.80
C ASN A 103 -19.54 23.31 7.47
N ASP A 104 -18.79 23.30 6.36
CA ASP A 104 -19.27 23.61 5.01
C ASP A 104 -19.45 22.32 4.20
N LYS A 105 -20.69 21.80 4.19
CA LYS A 105 -21.08 20.60 3.41
C LYS A 105 -21.20 20.87 1.91
N SER A 106 -21.01 22.12 1.45
CA SER A 106 -20.91 22.42 0.01
C SER A 106 -19.56 22.04 -0.58
N ILE A 107 -18.56 21.80 0.26
CA ILE A 107 -17.26 21.26 -0.14
C ILE A 107 -17.43 19.77 -0.47
N ILE A 108 -16.96 19.37 -1.64
CA ILE A 108 -17.00 17.97 -2.10
C ILE A 108 -15.59 17.40 -1.87
N GLY A 109 -15.48 16.44 -0.95
CA GLY A 109 -14.23 15.70 -0.74
C GLY A 109 -13.91 14.76 -1.91
N ALA A 110 -12.72 14.17 -1.93
CA ALA A 110 -12.33 13.21 -2.98
C ALA A 110 -13.21 11.95 -2.98
N ASN A 111 -13.38 11.30 -4.13
CA ASN A 111 -14.07 10.02 -4.24
C ASN A 111 -13.23 9.04 -5.04
N HIS A 112 -12.65 8.05 -4.34
CA HIS A 112 -11.68 7.12 -4.91
C HIS A 112 -12.35 5.87 -5.51
N ILE A 113 -13.62 5.61 -5.18
CA ILE A 113 -14.32 4.39 -5.60
C ILE A 113 -14.45 4.27 -7.13
N PRO A 114 -14.84 5.31 -7.90
CA PRO A 114 -14.95 5.20 -9.35
C PRO A 114 -13.64 4.78 -10.04
N PHE A 115 -12.49 5.26 -9.56
CA PHE A 115 -11.18 4.83 -10.06
C PHE A 115 -10.96 3.35 -9.78
N LEU A 116 -11.22 2.92 -8.54
CA LEU A 116 -11.00 1.54 -8.11
C LEU A 116 -11.93 0.55 -8.81
N ASP A 117 -13.20 0.90 -9.01
CA ASP A 117 -14.18 0.12 -9.77
C ASP A 117 -13.70 -0.05 -11.22
N LEU A 118 -13.26 1.05 -11.85
CA LEU A 118 -12.72 1.00 -13.21
C LEU A 118 -11.43 0.17 -13.25
N ALA A 119 -10.53 0.32 -12.29
CA ALA A 119 -9.27 -0.44 -12.24
C ALA A 119 -9.57 -1.94 -12.13
N GLN A 120 -10.51 -2.31 -11.25
CA GLN A 120 -10.99 -3.69 -11.11
C GLN A 120 -11.59 -4.22 -12.42
N SER A 121 -12.36 -3.41 -13.15
CA SER A 121 -12.96 -3.85 -14.41
C SER A 121 -11.93 -4.21 -15.49
N TYR A 122 -10.73 -3.61 -15.45
CA TYR A 122 -9.60 -3.98 -16.31
C TYR A 122 -8.71 -5.09 -15.71
N GLY A 123 -9.07 -5.59 -14.51
CA GLY A 123 -8.32 -6.59 -13.78
C GLY A 123 -7.06 -6.03 -13.10
N PHE A 124 -6.99 -4.71 -12.90
CA PHE A 124 -5.87 -4.09 -12.18
C PHE A 124 -6.07 -4.19 -10.67
N LYS A 125 -4.94 -4.35 -10.00
CA LYS A 125 -4.77 -4.12 -8.57
C LYS A 125 -4.19 -2.73 -8.31
N VAL A 126 -4.31 -2.22 -7.10
CA VAL A 126 -3.86 -0.88 -6.73
C VAL A 126 -3.05 -0.90 -5.45
N ILE A 127 -1.83 -0.39 -5.50
CA ILE A 127 -1.05 0.02 -4.32
C ILE A 127 -1.54 1.42 -3.96
N PHE A 128 -2.29 1.50 -2.87
CA PHE A 128 -3.06 2.68 -2.51
C PHE A 128 -2.34 3.48 -1.40
N PRO A 129 -2.09 4.78 -1.55
CA PRO A 129 -1.40 5.58 -0.55
C PRO A 129 -2.35 5.89 0.61
N LEU A 130 -1.85 5.75 1.83
CA LEU A 130 -2.54 6.24 3.03
C LEU A 130 -2.10 7.65 3.39
N TYR A 131 -0.84 7.96 3.12
CA TYR A 131 -0.26 9.28 3.25
C TYR A 131 1.10 9.28 2.55
N ALA A 132 1.54 10.41 2.00
CA ALA A 132 2.84 10.51 1.33
C ALA A 132 3.71 11.68 1.85
N PRO A 133 3.18 12.89 2.12
CA PRO A 133 4.02 14.05 2.43
C PRO A 133 4.74 13.94 3.78
N GLU A 134 6.07 13.96 3.78
CA GLU A 134 6.87 13.98 5.03
C GLU A 134 6.55 15.19 5.91
N ALA A 135 6.37 16.37 5.31
CA ALA A 135 6.07 17.59 6.06
C ALA A 135 4.80 17.44 6.93
N GLY A 136 3.82 16.70 6.44
CA GLY A 136 2.60 16.42 7.20
C GLY A 136 2.82 15.45 8.34
N ILE A 137 3.67 14.42 8.15
CA ILE A 137 4.07 13.51 9.23
C ILE A 137 4.75 14.30 10.36
N ALA A 138 5.56 15.31 10.04
CA ALA A 138 6.23 16.15 11.04
C ALA A 138 5.28 17.11 11.77
N THR A 139 4.32 17.71 11.05
CA THR A 139 3.53 18.86 11.54
C THR A 139 2.14 18.51 12.06
N LEU A 140 1.50 17.47 11.53
CA LEU A 140 0.16 17.07 11.95
C LEU A 140 0.20 16.34 13.29
N SER A 141 -0.85 16.52 14.09
CA SER A 141 -1.01 15.76 15.31
C SER A 141 -1.22 14.27 14.98
N GLN A 142 -0.80 13.39 15.89
CA GLN A 142 -0.99 11.96 15.70
C GLN A 142 -2.47 11.57 15.53
N ALA A 143 -3.36 12.19 16.30
CA ALA A 143 -4.80 11.94 16.20
C ALA A 143 -5.35 12.31 14.82
N PHE A 144 -4.86 13.40 14.25
CA PHE A 144 -5.29 13.84 12.92
C PHE A 144 -4.73 12.93 11.80
N MET A 145 -3.50 12.44 11.97
CA MET A 145 -2.92 11.42 11.09
C MET A 145 -3.68 10.09 11.15
N PHE A 146 -4.12 9.66 12.33
CA PHE A 146 -4.98 8.49 12.48
C PHE A 146 -6.30 8.70 11.73
N GLU A 147 -6.96 9.84 11.95
CA GLU A 147 -8.21 10.15 11.23
C GLU A 147 -8.03 10.12 9.71
N TYR A 148 -6.92 10.63 9.17
CA TYR A 148 -6.62 10.54 7.74
C TYR A 148 -6.48 9.11 7.22
N ILE A 149 -5.80 8.26 7.97
CA ILE A 149 -5.66 6.84 7.65
C ILE A 149 -7.03 6.16 7.70
N GLU A 150 -7.82 6.44 8.75
CA GLU A 150 -9.15 5.88 8.95
C GLU A 150 -10.10 6.28 7.83
N ASN A 151 -10.11 7.55 7.42
CA ASN A 151 -10.96 8.05 6.34
C ASN A 151 -10.74 7.32 5.02
N LEU A 152 -9.47 7.11 4.63
CA LEU A 152 -9.14 6.38 3.41
C LEU A 152 -9.48 4.90 3.55
N ILE A 153 -9.17 4.26 4.68
CA ILE A 153 -9.54 2.86 4.93
C ILE A 153 -11.06 2.67 4.92
N ASP A 154 -11.81 3.60 5.49
CA ASP A 154 -13.28 3.57 5.53
C ASP A 154 -13.92 3.72 4.15
N GLU A 155 -13.26 4.43 3.24
CA GLU A 155 -13.70 4.52 1.86
C GLU A 155 -13.27 3.29 1.06
N VAL A 156 -11.97 2.95 1.04
CA VAL A 156 -11.43 2.00 0.04
C VAL A 156 -11.10 0.62 0.58
N GLY A 157 -11.10 0.40 1.90
CA GLY A 157 -10.54 -0.79 2.52
C GLY A 157 -11.30 -2.10 2.26
N TYR A 158 -12.57 -2.02 1.85
CA TYR A 158 -13.32 -3.18 1.37
C TYR A 158 -13.08 -3.48 -0.11
N HIS A 159 -12.53 -2.54 -0.87
CA HIS A 159 -12.50 -2.62 -2.32
C HIS A 159 -11.48 -3.68 -2.79
N PRO A 160 -11.88 -4.66 -3.63
CA PRO A 160 -11.01 -5.79 -3.98
C PRO A 160 -9.85 -5.40 -4.91
N ALA A 161 -9.90 -4.24 -5.56
CA ALA A 161 -8.76 -3.70 -6.31
C ALA A 161 -7.59 -3.30 -5.40
N VAL A 162 -7.83 -2.89 -4.15
CA VAL A 162 -6.75 -2.49 -3.23
C VAL A 162 -5.91 -3.72 -2.88
N LEU A 163 -4.64 -3.70 -3.24
CA LEU A 163 -3.69 -4.79 -3.05
C LEU A 163 -2.84 -4.60 -1.80
N MET A 164 -2.35 -3.39 -1.59
CA MET A 164 -1.42 -3.01 -0.54
C MET A 164 -1.60 -1.54 -0.25
N TYR A 165 -1.38 -1.14 1.00
CA TYR A 165 -1.25 0.26 1.37
C TYR A 165 0.20 0.71 1.37
N GLN A 166 0.43 1.94 0.94
CA GLN A 166 1.72 2.61 1.08
C GLN A 166 1.59 3.83 1.98
N PHE A 167 2.37 3.88 3.05
CA PHE A 167 2.47 5.03 3.94
C PHE A 167 3.87 5.62 3.82
N GLY A 168 3.96 6.76 3.14
CA GLY A 168 5.20 7.45 2.83
C GLY A 168 5.82 7.01 1.51
N ASN A 169 6.42 7.98 0.82
CA ASN A 169 7.33 7.75 -0.31
C ASN A 169 8.64 8.48 -0.01
N GLU A 170 9.73 7.72 0.05
CA GLU A 170 11.08 8.24 0.29
C GLU A 170 11.19 9.18 1.50
N LEU A 171 10.48 8.80 2.58
CA LEU A 171 10.59 9.52 3.84
C LEU A 171 12.07 9.64 4.20
N GLN A 172 12.53 10.84 4.54
CA GLN A 172 13.96 11.15 4.72
C GLN A 172 14.52 10.56 6.02
N PHE A 173 14.40 9.24 6.19
CA PHE A 173 14.89 8.48 7.34
C PHE A 173 16.38 8.71 7.60
N LEU A 174 17.16 9.10 6.57
CA LEU A 174 18.57 9.43 6.68
C LEU A 174 18.84 10.63 7.60
N ASN A 175 17.91 11.59 7.62
CA ASN A 175 18.04 12.84 8.36
C ASN A 175 17.28 12.83 9.69
N ASN A 176 16.62 11.72 10.00
CA ASN A 176 15.76 11.57 11.16
C ASN A 176 16.31 10.49 12.11
N ASP A 177 15.98 10.59 13.40
CA ASP A 177 16.42 9.63 14.40
C ASP A 177 15.45 8.42 14.52
N ASN A 178 15.75 7.50 15.44
CA ASN A 178 14.90 6.34 15.71
C ASN A 178 13.48 6.71 16.16
N SER A 179 13.26 7.89 16.75
CA SER A 179 11.92 8.32 17.18
C SER A 179 11.01 8.60 15.98
N TYR A 180 11.57 9.02 14.84
CA TYR A 180 10.81 9.16 13.61
C TYR A 180 10.41 7.81 13.01
N VAL A 181 11.31 6.80 13.06
CA VAL A 181 10.98 5.42 12.68
C VAL A 181 9.86 4.87 13.56
N ASP A 182 9.92 5.09 14.88
CA ASP A 182 8.87 4.69 15.82
C ASP A 182 7.53 5.40 15.53
N LYS A 183 7.59 6.68 15.15
CA LYS A 183 6.42 7.45 14.73
C LYS A 183 5.78 6.87 13.47
N VAL A 184 6.56 6.57 12.44
CA VAL A 184 6.06 5.91 11.22
C VAL A 184 5.49 4.53 11.53
N ASN A 185 6.18 3.74 12.36
CA ASN A 185 5.71 2.44 12.82
C ASN A 185 4.36 2.51 13.54
N THR A 186 4.12 3.58 14.30
CA THR A 186 2.84 3.83 14.98
C THR A 186 1.70 3.98 13.96
N TYR A 187 1.93 4.70 12.85
CA TYR A 187 0.94 4.86 11.78
C TYR A 187 0.71 3.58 10.99
N LEU A 188 1.78 2.83 10.68
CA LEU A 188 1.69 1.53 10.01
C LEU A 188 0.89 0.52 10.84
N ASP A 189 1.17 0.42 12.14
CA ASP A 189 0.43 -0.46 13.05
C ASP A 189 -1.04 -0.06 13.18
N HIS A 190 -1.31 1.25 13.27
CA HIS A 190 -2.68 1.76 13.31
C HIS A 190 -3.45 1.38 12.03
N ALA A 191 -2.87 1.60 10.84
CA ALA A 191 -3.50 1.25 9.57
C ALA A 191 -3.85 -0.25 9.48
N LYS A 192 -2.92 -1.14 9.84
CA LYS A 192 -3.14 -2.60 9.86
C LYS A 192 -4.28 -2.98 10.79
N ASN A 193 -4.24 -2.48 12.04
CA ASN A 193 -5.22 -2.82 13.06
C ASN A 193 -6.62 -2.29 12.69
N TYR A 194 -6.70 -1.04 12.23
CA TYR A 194 -7.96 -0.42 11.83
C TYR A 194 -8.57 -1.14 10.62
N GLN A 195 -7.78 -1.47 9.60
CA GLN A 195 -8.23 -2.23 8.44
C GLN A 195 -8.85 -3.59 8.82
N ILE A 196 -8.22 -4.33 9.74
CA ILE A 196 -8.75 -5.60 10.25
C ILE A 196 -10.01 -5.36 11.08
N GLN A 197 -10.00 -4.41 12.00
CA GLN A 197 -11.15 -4.08 12.85
C GLN A 197 -12.36 -3.67 12.02
N ARG A 198 -12.14 -2.83 11.01
CA ARG A 198 -13.20 -2.21 10.21
C ARG A 198 -13.80 -3.18 9.19
N TRP A 199 -12.94 -3.94 8.50
CA TRP A 199 -13.34 -4.74 7.34
C TRP A 199 -13.13 -6.25 7.50
N GLY A 200 -12.51 -6.70 8.59
CA GLY A 200 -12.15 -8.11 8.76
C GLY A 200 -11.14 -8.61 7.72
N ARG A 201 -10.44 -7.70 7.03
CA ARG A 201 -9.53 -8.01 5.93
C ARG A 201 -8.13 -7.58 6.32
N SER A 202 -7.13 -8.41 6.03
CA SER A 202 -5.73 -8.03 6.15
C SER A 202 -5.23 -7.50 4.80
N ILE A 203 -4.81 -6.25 4.75
CA ILE A 203 -4.15 -5.64 3.57
C ILE A 203 -2.72 -5.28 3.99
N PRO A 204 -1.69 -5.76 3.27
CA PRO A 204 -0.30 -5.44 3.61
C PRO A 204 -0.05 -3.93 3.59
N VAL A 205 0.83 -3.45 4.47
CA VAL A 205 1.30 -2.06 4.50
C VAL A 205 2.79 -1.98 4.20
N SER A 206 3.21 -0.89 3.55
CA SER A 206 4.60 -0.62 3.22
C SER A 206 4.94 0.87 3.37
N THR A 207 6.22 1.21 3.34
CA THR A 207 6.75 2.54 3.02
C THR A 207 7.74 2.36 1.88
N ALA A 208 7.69 3.21 0.86
CA ALA A 208 8.72 3.18 -0.19
C ALA A 208 9.97 3.89 0.32
N LEU A 209 11.10 3.18 0.34
CA LEU A 209 12.39 3.70 0.78
C LEU A 209 13.12 4.36 -0.38
N ILE A 210 13.84 5.44 -0.07
CA ILE A 210 14.85 5.98 -0.97
C ILE A 210 15.96 4.96 -1.20
N ASP A 211 16.55 5.00 -2.38
CA ASP A 211 17.54 4.03 -2.76
C ASP A 211 18.95 4.26 -2.18
N TYR A 212 19.07 3.97 -0.89
CA TYR A 212 20.30 4.16 -0.12
C TYR A 212 20.72 2.88 0.64
N PRO A 213 21.48 1.96 0.00
CA PRO A 213 21.74 0.61 0.49
C PRO A 213 22.40 0.51 1.87
N PRO A 214 23.34 1.40 2.25
CA PRO A 214 23.92 1.35 3.59
C PRO A 214 22.89 1.45 4.72
N TYR A 215 21.71 2.02 4.47
CA TYR A 215 20.66 2.16 5.49
C TYR A 215 19.63 1.04 5.48
N TYR A 216 19.54 0.22 4.44
CA TYR A 216 18.59 -0.89 4.44
C TYR A 216 18.85 -1.86 5.59
N ASN A 217 20.13 -2.06 5.95
CA ASN A 217 20.52 -2.96 7.03
C ASN A 217 19.92 -2.57 8.39
N SER A 218 19.79 -1.28 8.68
CA SER A 218 19.20 -0.78 9.93
C SER A 218 17.69 -0.55 9.79
N LEU A 219 17.23 0.03 8.68
CA LEU A 219 15.85 0.44 8.49
C LEU A 219 14.90 -0.73 8.25
N VAL A 220 15.27 -1.72 7.42
CA VAL A 220 14.37 -2.82 7.06
C VAL A 220 13.96 -3.68 8.27
N PRO A 221 14.87 -4.03 9.20
CA PRO A 221 14.49 -4.69 10.44
C PRO A 221 13.67 -3.81 11.39
N ALA A 222 13.95 -2.50 11.42
CA ALA A 222 13.29 -1.57 12.35
C ALA A 222 11.86 -1.17 11.92
N LEU A 223 11.60 -1.09 10.62
CA LEU A 223 10.29 -0.71 10.07
C LEU A 223 9.29 -1.88 10.17
N LYS A 224 8.08 -1.61 10.67
CA LYS A 224 6.97 -2.57 10.82
C LYS A 224 6.13 -2.72 9.55
N VAL A 225 6.79 -2.69 8.39
CA VAL A 225 6.20 -2.97 7.08
C VAL A 225 6.03 -4.46 6.86
N ASP A 226 5.01 -4.83 6.08
CA ASP A 226 4.76 -6.20 5.62
C ASP A 226 5.54 -6.51 4.33
N VAL A 227 5.88 -5.48 3.56
CA VAL A 227 6.63 -5.57 2.30
C VAL A 227 7.79 -4.55 2.35
N ILE A 228 9.00 -4.98 2.01
CA ILE A 228 10.12 -4.06 1.77
C ILE A 228 9.88 -3.40 0.42
N THR A 229 9.62 -2.11 0.38
CA THR A 229 9.49 -1.37 -0.89
C THR A 229 10.65 -0.38 -1.01
N THR A 230 11.34 -0.38 -2.14
CA THR A 230 12.42 0.56 -2.42
C THR A 230 12.38 1.09 -3.84
N ASN A 231 12.61 2.38 -4.01
CA ASN A 231 12.70 3.06 -5.31
C ASN A 231 14.10 2.91 -5.93
N ALA A 232 14.53 1.67 -6.16
CA ALA A 232 15.90 1.35 -6.56
C ALA A 232 16.17 1.35 -8.08
N GLY A 233 15.24 1.86 -8.88
CA GLY A 233 15.34 1.94 -10.33
C GLY A 233 16.56 2.68 -10.86
N TYR A 234 17.02 3.68 -10.12
CA TYR A 234 17.94 4.70 -10.60
C TYR A 234 19.41 4.25 -10.59
N ARG A 235 19.69 2.98 -10.25
CA ARG A 235 21.04 2.37 -10.21
C ARG A 235 21.56 1.92 -11.57
N GLY A 236 20.72 1.91 -12.61
CA GLY A 236 21.02 1.32 -13.91
C GLY A 236 20.18 0.06 -14.19
N PHE A 237 20.61 -0.77 -15.16
CA PHE A 237 19.79 -1.89 -15.65
C PHE A 237 19.93 -3.20 -14.87
N ASP A 238 20.86 -3.25 -13.92
CA ASP A 238 21.23 -4.47 -13.21
C ASP A 238 21.08 -4.27 -11.70
N PHE A 239 20.18 -5.04 -11.09
CA PHE A 239 19.98 -5.04 -9.64
C PHE A 239 20.79 -6.13 -8.93
N GLN A 240 21.72 -6.83 -9.59
CA GLN A 240 22.51 -7.89 -8.98
C GLN A 240 23.15 -7.46 -7.65
N ASN A 241 23.81 -6.31 -7.63
CA ASN A 241 24.42 -5.75 -6.41
C ASN A 241 23.38 -5.34 -5.35
N LEU A 242 22.17 -4.99 -5.77
CA LEU A 242 21.06 -4.71 -4.86
C LEU A 242 20.60 -5.99 -4.16
N TRP A 243 20.56 -7.12 -4.87
CA TRP A 243 20.16 -8.41 -4.32
C TRP A 243 21.24 -9.09 -3.48
N SER A 244 22.47 -9.16 -3.99
CA SER A 244 23.59 -9.84 -3.31
C SER A 244 24.22 -9.00 -2.21
N GLY A 245 23.98 -7.69 -2.21
CA GLY A 245 24.79 -6.74 -1.48
C GLY A 245 26.00 -6.32 -2.29
N GLY A 246 26.45 -5.09 -2.09
CA GLY A 246 27.66 -4.53 -2.69
C GLY A 246 28.48 -3.80 -1.63
N GLY A 247 29.76 -4.14 -1.52
CA GLY A 247 30.66 -3.60 -0.48
C GLY A 247 30.46 -4.24 0.91
N SER A 248 31.16 -3.72 1.91
CA SER A 248 31.17 -4.28 3.28
C SER A 248 29.97 -3.87 4.14
N SER A 249 29.15 -2.91 3.72
CA SER A 249 28.16 -2.25 4.58
C SER A 249 26.70 -2.56 4.23
N PHE A 250 26.40 -3.27 3.14
CA PHE A 250 25.03 -3.61 2.73
C PHE A 250 24.89 -5.11 2.48
N LEU A 251 23.93 -5.76 3.17
CA LEU A 251 23.77 -7.22 3.15
C LEU A 251 23.10 -7.77 1.88
N GLY A 252 22.50 -6.92 1.05
CA GLY A 252 21.67 -7.33 -0.06
C GLY A 252 20.20 -7.52 0.33
N LEU A 253 19.28 -7.18 -0.59
CA LEU A 253 17.84 -7.34 -0.37
C LEU A 253 17.44 -8.81 -0.19
N LYS A 254 18.19 -9.76 -0.78
CA LYS A 254 17.98 -11.20 -0.53
C LYS A 254 18.15 -11.54 0.94
N THR A 255 19.28 -11.12 1.52
CA THR A 255 19.60 -11.41 2.92
C THR A 255 18.60 -10.72 3.84
N LEU A 256 18.26 -9.46 3.57
CA LEU A 256 17.29 -8.71 4.39
C LEU A 256 15.88 -9.29 4.32
N SER A 257 15.41 -9.64 3.12
CA SER A 257 14.14 -10.35 2.93
C SER A 257 14.11 -11.62 3.76
N CYS A 258 15.22 -12.36 3.78
CA CYS A 258 15.32 -13.59 4.53
C CYS A 258 15.41 -13.43 6.05
N LEU A 259 16.16 -12.46 6.53
CA LEU A 259 16.27 -12.17 7.95
C LEU A 259 14.95 -11.67 8.54
N THR A 260 14.16 -10.94 7.75
CA THR A 260 12.90 -10.33 8.21
C THR A 260 11.66 -11.11 7.83
N GLY A 261 11.76 -12.08 6.92
CA GLY A 261 10.61 -12.79 6.36
C GLY A 261 9.71 -11.92 5.46
N LYS A 262 10.17 -10.75 5.04
CA LYS A 262 9.38 -9.77 4.27
C LYS A 262 9.71 -9.88 2.77
N PRO A 263 8.73 -9.96 1.87
CA PRO A 263 8.97 -9.86 0.43
C PRO A 263 9.48 -8.46 0.05
N VAL A 264 10.07 -8.37 -1.15
CA VAL A 264 10.69 -7.16 -1.68
C VAL A 264 9.98 -6.73 -2.96
N LEU A 265 9.50 -5.49 -2.98
CA LEU A 265 8.97 -4.80 -4.14
C LEU A 265 9.95 -3.70 -4.57
N ILE A 266 10.33 -3.66 -5.84
CA ILE A 266 11.01 -2.48 -6.39
C ILE A 266 9.92 -1.43 -6.71
N GLY A 267 9.78 -0.46 -5.82
CA GLY A 267 8.71 0.54 -5.80
C GLY A 267 8.74 1.51 -6.98
N GLU A 268 9.90 1.70 -7.60
CA GLU A 268 10.13 2.45 -8.84
C GLU A 268 11.29 1.82 -9.58
N MET A 269 11.10 1.57 -10.88
CA MET A 269 12.14 1.14 -11.79
C MET A 269 12.05 1.94 -13.10
N GLY A 270 13.19 2.43 -13.54
CA GLY A 270 13.33 3.42 -14.59
C GLY A 270 14.69 4.08 -14.45
N VAL A 271 15.17 4.72 -15.51
CA VAL A 271 16.48 5.39 -15.53
C VAL A 271 16.31 6.89 -15.71
N HIS A 272 16.80 7.66 -14.73
CA HIS A 272 17.04 9.10 -14.84
C HIS A 272 18.35 9.37 -15.60
N SER A 273 18.29 10.07 -16.74
CA SER A 273 19.50 10.42 -17.50
C SER A 273 19.73 11.93 -17.57
N HIS A 274 20.46 12.51 -16.60
CA HIS A 274 21.14 13.80 -16.83
C HIS A 274 22.66 13.68 -16.76
N GLN A 275 23.17 12.70 -16.01
CA GLN A 275 24.61 12.62 -15.79
C GLN A 275 25.28 11.78 -16.87
N SER A 276 25.75 12.50 -17.89
CA SER A 276 26.80 12.15 -18.86
C SER A 276 26.38 11.30 -20.06
N SER A 277 26.29 11.96 -21.22
CA SER A 277 26.95 11.63 -22.52
C SER A 277 27.04 10.18 -23.03
N SER A 278 26.40 9.20 -22.41
CA SER A 278 26.59 7.79 -22.72
C SER A 278 25.36 7.24 -23.44
N ALA A 279 25.60 6.71 -24.63
CA ALA A 279 24.68 5.87 -25.41
C ALA A 279 24.17 4.61 -24.66
N GLN A 280 24.46 4.48 -23.37
CA GLN A 280 24.01 3.38 -22.52
C GLN A 280 22.52 3.48 -22.19
N PHE A 281 21.92 4.68 -22.19
CA PHE A 281 20.55 4.89 -21.71
C PHE A 281 19.50 5.01 -22.82
N ASP A 282 19.89 4.86 -24.08
CA ASP A 282 18.97 4.76 -25.22
C ASP A 282 18.92 3.31 -25.74
N VAL A 283 18.63 2.38 -24.84
CA VAL A 283 18.52 0.96 -25.20
C VAL A 283 17.12 0.47 -24.89
N ALA A 284 16.39 0.09 -25.93
CA ALA A 284 15.07 -0.56 -25.82
C ALA A 284 15.08 -1.84 -24.93
N GLN A 285 16.27 -2.33 -24.56
CA GLN A 285 16.50 -3.50 -23.72
C GLN A 285 16.70 -3.18 -22.23
N ALA A 286 16.71 -1.91 -21.82
CA ALA A 286 16.87 -1.47 -20.44
C ALA A 286 15.83 -2.12 -19.50
N PHE A 287 14.56 -1.87 -19.79
CA PHE A 287 13.44 -2.34 -18.99
C PHE A 287 13.23 -3.87 -19.07
N PRO A 288 13.38 -4.52 -20.24
CA PRO A 288 13.52 -5.97 -20.32
C PRO A 288 14.56 -6.57 -19.36
N ARG A 289 15.75 -5.97 -19.25
CA ARG A 289 16.80 -6.44 -18.34
C ARG A 289 16.43 -6.29 -16.87
N MET A 290 15.94 -5.12 -16.47
CA MET A 290 15.46 -4.88 -15.10
C MET A 290 14.36 -5.88 -14.72
N THR A 291 13.39 -6.10 -15.61
CA THR A 291 12.30 -7.06 -15.36
C THR A 291 12.81 -8.50 -15.28
N SER A 292 13.72 -8.90 -16.19
CA SER A 292 14.35 -10.22 -16.13
C SER A 292 15.09 -10.43 -14.81
N ASP A 293 15.75 -9.39 -14.30
CA ASP A 293 16.46 -9.47 -13.02
C ASP A 293 15.50 -9.69 -11.84
N LEU A 294 14.35 -8.99 -11.81
CA LEU A 294 13.29 -9.23 -10.83
C LEU A 294 12.78 -10.67 -10.87
N VAL A 295 12.58 -11.22 -12.08
CA VAL A 295 12.08 -12.58 -12.27
C VAL A 295 13.07 -13.62 -11.72
N VAL A 296 14.38 -13.48 -12.00
CA VAL A 296 15.38 -14.44 -11.51
C VAL A 296 15.61 -14.32 -10.00
N HIS A 297 15.40 -13.14 -9.41
CA HIS A 297 15.51 -12.91 -7.97
C HIS A 297 14.22 -13.16 -7.18
N LYS A 298 13.21 -13.78 -7.78
CA LYS A 298 11.98 -14.16 -7.09
C LYS A 298 12.21 -15.10 -5.90
N SER A 299 13.15 -16.03 -6.01
CA SER A 299 13.59 -16.91 -4.90
C SER A 299 14.32 -16.14 -3.78
N SER A 300 14.73 -14.91 -4.07
CA SER A 300 15.37 -13.98 -3.15
C SER A 300 14.38 -13.00 -2.50
N GLY A 301 13.07 -13.23 -2.68
CA GLY A 301 12.00 -12.44 -2.08
C GLY A 301 11.39 -11.39 -3.00
N ALA A 302 11.90 -11.21 -4.23
CA ALA A 302 11.31 -10.27 -5.18
C ALA A 302 9.86 -10.66 -5.52
N ILE A 303 8.93 -9.71 -5.36
CA ILE A 303 7.51 -9.90 -5.70
C ILE A 303 7.05 -9.06 -6.91
N GLY A 304 7.99 -8.33 -7.51
CA GLY A 304 7.80 -7.55 -8.73
C GLY A 304 8.45 -6.19 -8.63
N GLY A 305 8.04 -5.30 -9.53
CA GLY A 305 8.35 -3.90 -9.40
C GLY A 305 7.39 -3.02 -10.19
N VAL A 306 7.58 -1.72 -10.05
CA VAL A 306 6.74 -0.67 -10.62
C VAL A 306 7.53 0.11 -11.68
N TYR A 307 7.07 0.09 -12.92
CA TYR A 307 7.60 0.95 -13.99
C TYR A 307 7.32 2.42 -13.65
N PHE A 308 8.36 3.23 -13.59
CA PHE A 308 8.28 4.68 -13.44
C PHE A 308 8.53 5.34 -14.81
N GLU A 309 7.52 5.91 -15.46
CA GLU A 309 6.11 6.01 -15.04
C GLU A 309 5.12 6.07 -16.22
N TRP A 310 3.81 6.22 -15.95
CA TRP A 310 2.80 6.21 -17.01
C TRP A 310 2.95 7.38 -17.99
N GLN A 311 3.07 8.59 -17.47
CA GLN A 311 3.14 9.81 -18.26
C GLN A 311 4.46 10.55 -18.03
N GLU A 312 4.97 11.16 -19.08
CA GLU A 312 6.18 12.00 -19.05
C GLU A 312 6.10 13.14 -18.03
N GLU A 313 7.11 13.24 -17.17
CA GLU A 313 7.14 14.14 -16.02
C GLU A 313 7.15 15.63 -16.40
N HIS A 314 7.64 15.99 -17.58
CA HIS A 314 7.66 17.41 -17.98
C HIS A 314 6.26 18.00 -18.12
N TRP A 315 5.27 17.18 -18.46
CA TRP A 315 3.86 17.61 -18.45
C TRP A 315 3.34 17.89 -17.02
N LYS A 316 4.07 17.44 -16.00
CA LYS A 316 3.85 17.73 -14.59
C LYS A 316 4.75 18.86 -14.06
N GLY A 317 5.44 19.67 -14.89
CA GLY A 317 6.39 20.69 -14.39
C GLY A 317 6.22 22.12 -14.92
N VAL A 318 5.52 22.33 -16.04
CA VAL A 318 5.68 23.57 -16.86
C VAL A 318 5.10 24.87 -16.25
N ALA A 319 4.49 24.86 -15.06
CA ALA A 319 3.59 25.95 -14.68
C ALA A 319 4.19 27.10 -13.82
N SER A 320 5.38 26.99 -13.23
CA SER A 320 5.75 28.02 -12.22
C SER A 320 7.19 28.52 -12.11
N THR A 321 8.16 27.99 -12.86
CA THR A 321 9.55 28.49 -12.77
C THR A 321 10.08 28.93 -14.12
N THR A 322 10.99 29.89 -14.12
CA THR A 322 11.77 30.35 -15.28
C THR A 322 12.71 29.28 -15.85
N GLU A 323 12.68 28.06 -15.28
CA GLU A 323 13.49 26.94 -15.72
C GLU A 323 12.74 26.16 -16.80
N ASP A 324 13.42 25.97 -17.94
CA ASP A 324 12.95 25.15 -19.03
C ASP A 324 13.03 23.68 -18.62
N TRP A 325 11.98 23.20 -17.95
CA TRP A 325 11.88 21.81 -17.49
C TRP A 325 11.98 20.82 -18.65
N THR A 326 11.79 21.21 -19.92
CA THR A 326 12.02 20.31 -21.06
C THR A 326 13.47 19.82 -21.17
N GLN A 327 14.39 20.46 -20.45
CA GLN A 327 15.79 20.09 -20.39
C GLN A 327 16.14 19.19 -19.20
N ALA A 328 15.23 18.92 -18.26
CA ALA A 328 15.50 18.01 -17.15
C ALA A 328 15.54 16.53 -17.63
N ALA A 329 16.19 15.65 -16.86
CA ALA A 329 16.36 14.24 -17.25
C ALA A 329 15.06 13.45 -17.20
N ASP A 330 14.21 13.87 -16.28
CA ASP A 330 13.07 13.10 -15.81
C ASP A 330 11.86 13.25 -16.75
N VAL A 331 11.98 14.23 -17.63
CA VAL A 331 11.05 14.67 -18.68
C VAL A 331 10.56 13.54 -19.57
N PHE A 332 11.36 12.51 -19.86
CA PHE A 332 11.07 11.56 -20.93
C PHE A 332 10.75 10.13 -20.45
N MET A 333 10.40 9.95 -19.18
CA MET A 333 10.24 8.62 -18.55
C MET A 333 8.83 8.01 -18.63
N GLY A 334 7.89 8.67 -19.32
CA GLY A 334 6.54 8.17 -19.50
C GLY A 334 6.45 6.99 -20.48
N ALA A 335 5.59 6.01 -20.22
CA ALA A 335 5.21 4.98 -21.19
C ALA A 335 4.40 5.58 -22.38
N ILE A 336 3.70 6.69 -22.13
CA ILE A 336 2.99 7.45 -23.14
C ILE A 336 3.47 8.90 -23.16
N SER A 337 3.34 9.53 -24.34
CA SER A 337 3.33 10.98 -24.48
C SER A 337 1.91 11.46 -24.76
N LEU A 338 1.60 12.69 -24.37
CA LEU A 338 0.35 13.34 -24.74
C LEU A 338 0.62 14.33 -25.86
N THR A 339 -0.24 14.34 -26.88
CA THR A 339 -0.29 15.47 -27.81
C THR A 339 -1.32 16.45 -27.26
N PRO A 340 -0.93 17.68 -26.88
CA PRO A 340 -1.88 18.68 -26.41
C PRO A 340 -2.97 18.89 -27.47
N GLY A 341 -4.22 18.64 -27.10
CA GLY A 341 -5.37 19.05 -27.88
C GLY A 341 -5.39 20.57 -28.04
N SER A 342 -6.15 21.07 -29.02
CA SER A 342 -6.33 22.50 -29.34
C SER A 342 -6.94 23.38 -28.22
N GLY A 343 -6.92 22.93 -26.96
CA GLY A 343 -7.50 23.64 -25.81
C GLY A 343 -9.01 23.49 -25.69
N GLN A 344 -9.62 22.58 -26.44
CA GLN A 344 -11.01 22.17 -26.27
C GLN A 344 -11.05 20.66 -26.05
N PHE A 345 -11.91 20.22 -25.12
CA PHE A 345 -12.37 18.83 -25.06
C PHE A 345 -12.55 18.27 -26.47
N PRO A 346 -12.05 17.06 -26.77
CA PRO A 346 -11.93 15.89 -25.88
C PRO A 346 -10.60 15.74 -25.11
N VAL A 347 -10.58 14.76 -24.17
CA VAL A 347 -9.37 14.25 -23.50
C VAL A 347 -8.24 14.02 -24.52
N ASP A 348 -7.04 14.51 -24.22
CA ASP A 348 -5.88 14.40 -25.11
C ASP A 348 -5.65 12.98 -25.60
N VAL A 349 -5.15 12.84 -26.84
CA VAL A 349 -4.75 11.55 -27.40
C VAL A 349 -3.45 11.12 -26.75
N ALA A 350 -3.49 9.96 -26.09
CA ALA A 350 -2.31 9.29 -25.59
C ALA A 350 -1.60 8.58 -26.75
N HIS A 351 -0.31 8.85 -26.91
CA HIS A 351 0.55 8.20 -27.89
C HIS A 351 1.54 7.30 -27.17
N THR A 352 1.62 6.04 -27.60
CA THR A 352 2.66 5.13 -27.15
C THR A 352 4.02 5.63 -27.61
N LYS A 353 5.01 5.70 -26.72
CA LYS A 353 6.36 6.12 -27.12
C LYS A 353 7.06 5.08 -27.99
N VAL A 354 7.88 5.56 -28.91
CA VAL A 354 8.73 4.73 -29.77
C VAL A 354 10.17 5.20 -29.75
N GLY A 355 11.12 4.26 -29.73
CA GLY A 355 12.54 4.50 -30.01
C GLY A 355 13.38 5.10 -28.89
N THR A 356 12.99 4.96 -27.61
CA THR A 356 13.80 5.37 -26.44
C THR A 356 13.93 4.25 -25.40
N ALA A 357 14.63 4.46 -24.27
CA ALA A 357 14.59 3.52 -23.14
C ALA A 357 13.19 3.26 -22.56
N TYR A 358 12.24 4.16 -22.84
CA TYR A 358 10.83 4.07 -22.48
C TYR A 358 9.97 3.69 -23.68
N ASP A 359 10.56 3.03 -24.69
CA ASP A 359 9.87 2.50 -25.84
C ASP A 359 8.77 1.52 -25.41
N TRP A 360 7.57 1.75 -25.93
CA TRP A 360 6.39 0.96 -25.64
C TRP A 360 6.60 -0.52 -25.94
N SER A 361 7.25 -0.84 -27.06
CA SER A 361 7.46 -2.24 -27.45
C SER A 361 8.46 -2.95 -26.52
N GLY A 362 9.49 -2.24 -26.05
CA GLY A 362 10.40 -2.71 -25.01
C GLY A 362 9.69 -2.96 -23.67
N ALA A 363 8.76 -2.07 -23.29
CA ALA A 363 7.94 -2.23 -22.10
C ALA A 363 6.96 -3.41 -22.23
N VAL A 364 6.24 -3.54 -23.35
CA VAL A 364 5.38 -4.70 -23.66
C VAL A 364 6.19 -5.99 -23.62
N GLN A 365 7.37 -6.02 -24.26
CA GLN A 365 8.27 -7.17 -24.24
C GLN A 365 8.62 -7.54 -22.80
N ALA A 366 9.09 -6.58 -22.01
CA ALA A 366 9.46 -6.81 -20.61
C ALA A 366 8.32 -7.38 -19.77
N PHE A 367 7.12 -6.80 -19.86
CA PHE A 367 5.96 -7.29 -19.13
C PHE A 367 5.51 -8.68 -19.60
N SER A 368 5.67 -8.98 -20.89
CA SER A 368 5.39 -10.32 -21.44
C SER A 368 6.40 -11.39 -20.99
N MET A 369 7.62 -11.00 -20.62
CA MET A 369 8.64 -11.92 -20.12
C MET A 369 8.37 -12.39 -18.69
N ASP A 370 7.46 -11.76 -17.94
CA ASP A 370 7.08 -12.20 -16.60
C ASP A 370 6.39 -13.59 -16.69
N PRO A 371 7.09 -14.68 -16.32
CA PRO A 371 6.56 -16.04 -16.47
C PRO A 371 5.54 -16.37 -15.37
N PHE A 372 5.08 -15.35 -14.63
CA PHE A 372 4.05 -15.44 -13.61
C PHE A 372 2.94 -14.41 -13.84
N SER A 373 2.79 -13.90 -15.07
CA SER A 373 1.55 -13.26 -15.48
C SER A 373 0.36 -14.18 -15.16
N SER A 374 -0.84 -13.64 -14.97
CA SER A 374 -2.05 -14.42 -14.71
C SER A 374 -2.32 -15.54 -15.75
N ALA A 375 -1.65 -15.48 -16.90
CA ALA A 375 -1.72 -16.47 -17.97
C ALA A 375 -0.67 -17.60 -17.87
N ALA A 376 0.32 -17.50 -16.98
CA ALA A 376 1.44 -18.42 -16.94
C ALA A 376 1.26 -19.57 -15.91
N PRO A 377 1.79 -20.78 -16.19
CA PRO A 377 1.49 -21.99 -15.43
C PRO A 377 2.12 -22.08 -14.03
N LEU A 378 3.08 -21.21 -13.70
CA LEU A 378 3.74 -21.22 -12.40
C LEU A 378 2.92 -20.45 -11.36
N LYS A 379 2.41 -21.15 -10.35
CA LYS A 379 1.61 -20.55 -9.26
C LYS A 379 2.49 -19.94 -8.17
N LEU A 380 2.05 -18.82 -7.59
CA LEU A 380 2.71 -18.06 -6.51
C LEU A 380 3.07 -18.92 -5.27
N SER A 381 2.33 -20.00 -5.01
CA SER A 381 2.54 -20.91 -3.87
C SER A 381 3.93 -21.56 -3.85
N VAL A 382 4.58 -21.72 -5.01
CA VAL A 382 5.96 -22.25 -5.11
C VAL A 382 7.01 -21.22 -4.68
N THR A 383 6.65 -19.92 -4.68
CA THR A 383 7.58 -18.84 -4.33
C THR A 383 7.69 -18.64 -2.83
N GLN A 384 6.57 -18.66 -2.10
CA GLN A 384 6.57 -18.46 -0.64
C GLN A 384 7.26 -19.59 0.12
N SER A 385 7.11 -20.84 -0.32
CA SER A 385 7.79 -21.99 0.31
C SER A 385 9.31 -22.00 0.12
N ASN A 386 9.81 -21.21 -0.84
CA ASN A 386 11.22 -21.13 -1.20
C ASN A 386 11.87 -19.80 -0.83
N LEU A 387 11.16 -18.89 -0.15
CA LEU A 387 11.81 -17.72 0.45
C LEU A 387 12.91 -18.27 1.35
N CYS A 388 14.18 -18.01 0.99
CA CYS A 388 15.37 -18.41 1.74
C CYS A 388 15.81 -19.87 1.64
N ALA A 389 15.25 -20.65 0.72
CA ALA A 389 15.80 -21.97 0.42
C ALA A 389 17.28 -21.83 -0.01
N GLY A 390 18.19 -22.43 0.78
CA GLY A 390 19.64 -22.35 0.58
C GLY A 390 20.42 -21.46 1.56
N ILE A 391 19.74 -20.68 2.42
CA ILE A 391 20.38 -20.03 3.58
C ILE A 391 20.23 -20.98 4.77
N SER A 392 21.06 -22.02 4.83
CA SER A 392 21.06 -22.96 5.95
C SER A 392 21.56 -22.26 7.23
N GLY A 393 20.63 -21.93 8.12
CA GLY A 393 20.64 -21.64 9.58
C GLY A 393 21.93 -21.46 10.42
N GLY A 394 23.12 -21.27 9.85
CA GLY A 394 24.38 -21.25 10.58
C GLY A 394 25.02 -19.88 10.76
N LEU A 395 24.47 -18.80 10.18
CA LEU A 395 25.15 -17.50 10.11
C LEU A 395 24.44 -16.34 10.82
N TYR A 396 23.31 -16.58 11.51
CA TYR A 396 22.65 -15.52 12.26
C TYR A 396 21.97 -16.05 13.52
N SER A 397 22.73 -16.10 14.62
CA SER A 397 22.15 -15.91 15.95
C SER A 397 22.13 -14.40 16.17
N PRO A 398 21.05 -13.77 16.66
CA PRO A 398 21.02 -12.34 16.98
C PRO A 398 21.92 -12.08 18.20
N GLY A 399 23.22 -12.16 17.98
CA GLY A 399 24.26 -11.71 18.89
C GLY A 399 24.46 -10.22 18.66
N THR A 400 24.51 -9.47 19.75
CA THR A 400 25.00 -8.09 19.81
C THR A 400 26.23 -7.93 18.92
N VAL A 401 26.11 -7.13 17.86
CA VAL A 401 27.23 -6.76 17.00
C VAL A 401 28.17 -5.89 17.83
N SER A 402 29.27 -6.50 18.29
CA SER A 402 30.42 -5.80 18.83
C SER A 402 31.10 -5.05 17.69
N ALA A 403 31.01 -3.72 17.70
CA ALA A 403 31.80 -2.86 16.83
C ALA A 403 33.28 -2.91 17.24
N ALA A 404 34.09 -3.63 16.46
CA ALA A 404 35.55 -3.50 16.46
C ALA A 404 36.07 -3.85 15.05
N ASP A 405 36.26 -2.84 14.20
CA ASP A 405 37.61 -2.46 13.76
C ASP A 405 37.62 -1.19 12.88
N SER A 406 38.61 -0.34 13.16
CA SER A 406 39.03 0.93 12.52
C SER A 406 38.24 2.23 12.77
N ASN A 407 38.63 2.94 13.84
CA ASN A 407 38.33 4.38 14.11
C ASN A 407 39.35 5.32 13.44
N PRO A 408 38.96 6.60 13.21
CA PRO A 408 39.65 7.76 13.82
C PRO A 408 38.69 8.59 14.72
N PRO A 409 39.19 9.53 15.57
CA PRO A 409 38.88 9.51 17.01
C PRO A 409 37.76 10.45 17.55
N ALA A 410 37.16 9.95 18.64
CA ALA A 410 36.70 10.60 19.88
C ALA A 410 35.52 11.58 19.90
N SER A 411 34.42 11.19 20.59
CA SER A 411 34.15 11.66 21.96
C SER A 411 33.11 10.78 22.68
N ALA A 412 33.28 10.66 23.99
CA ALA A 412 32.79 9.67 24.95
C ALA A 412 31.27 9.43 25.02
N PHE A 413 30.86 8.18 25.26
CA PHE A 413 29.84 7.79 26.26
C PHE A 413 29.99 6.29 26.62
N THR A 414 30.10 6.00 27.92
CA THR A 414 30.09 4.65 28.49
C THR A 414 28.76 4.41 29.20
N PRO A 415 28.08 3.28 29.00
CA PRO A 415 27.11 2.77 29.98
C PRO A 415 27.48 1.40 30.53
N THR A 416 27.30 1.28 31.84
CA THR A 416 27.48 0.10 32.69
C THR A 416 26.42 -0.96 32.39
N THR A 417 26.86 -2.21 32.22
CA THR A 417 26.02 -3.39 32.01
C THR A 417 25.50 -3.96 33.33
N GLN A 418 24.17 -4.03 33.49
CA GLN A 418 23.52 -5.10 34.25
C GLN A 418 22.38 -5.68 33.41
N SER A 419 22.36 -7.00 33.33
CA SER A 419 21.47 -7.82 32.53
C SER A 419 20.36 -8.40 33.42
N PRO A 420 19.08 -8.33 33.03
CA PRO A 420 18.07 -9.24 33.55
C PRO A 420 17.63 -10.26 32.49
N SER A 421 17.49 -11.48 32.98
CA SER A 421 17.05 -12.71 32.31
C SER A 421 15.68 -12.62 31.63
N THR A 422 15.63 -13.07 30.37
CA THR A 422 14.45 -13.24 29.54
C THR A 422 13.59 -14.43 30.01
N THR A 423 12.39 -14.13 30.51
CA THR A 423 11.29 -15.10 30.60
C THR A 423 10.22 -14.68 29.59
N SER A 424 9.87 -15.60 28.69
CA SER A 424 8.85 -15.43 27.65
C SER A 424 7.47 -15.11 28.27
N GLN A 425 6.90 -13.94 27.97
CA GLN A 425 5.54 -13.58 28.37
C GLN A 425 4.57 -13.61 27.18
N LEU A 426 3.54 -14.42 27.38
CA LEU A 426 2.41 -14.70 26.50
C LEU A 426 1.38 -13.56 26.56
N SER A 427 0.91 -13.14 25.39
CA SER A 427 -0.13 -12.14 25.11
C SER A 427 -1.39 -12.27 25.98
N THR A 428 -1.60 -11.33 26.91
CA THR A 428 -2.85 -11.07 27.69
C THR A 428 -3.09 -9.56 27.95
N GLY A 429 -2.43 -8.67 27.19
CA GLY A 429 -2.07 -7.30 27.60
C GLY A 429 -3.20 -6.26 27.76
N THR A 430 -4.42 -6.48 27.29
CA THR A 430 -5.51 -5.49 27.49
C THR A 430 -6.05 -5.47 28.92
N SER A 431 -6.00 -6.60 29.64
CA SER A 431 -6.50 -6.68 31.02
C SER A 431 -5.54 -6.10 32.06
N SER A 432 -4.23 -6.07 31.77
CA SER A 432 -3.22 -5.58 32.72
C SER A 432 -3.13 -4.05 32.76
N CYS A 433 -3.29 -3.37 31.63
CA CYS A 433 -3.19 -1.92 31.53
C CYS A 433 -4.39 -1.22 32.20
N THR A 434 -5.61 -1.64 31.88
CA THR A 434 -6.83 -1.13 32.52
C THR A 434 -6.86 -1.42 34.02
N ASN A 435 -6.43 -2.61 34.45
CA ASN A 435 -6.34 -2.92 35.88
C ASN A 435 -5.30 -2.02 36.58
N MET A 436 -4.11 -1.87 36.00
CA MET A 436 -3.08 -0.95 36.49
C MET A 436 -3.64 0.47 36.63
N TYR A 437 -4.26 1.01 35.58
CA TYR A 437 -4.81 2.36 35.54
C TYR A 437 -5.94 2.56 36.58
N SER A 438 -6.79 1.57 36.76
CA SER A 438 -7.90 1.61 37.72
C SER A 438 -7.41 1.77 39.18
N GLN A 439 -6.23 1.23 39.51
CA GLN A 439 -5.67 1.21 40.87
C GLN A 439 -4.85 2.45 41.24
N LEU A 440 -4.59 3.36 40.28
CA LEU A 440 -3.73 4.54 40.53
C LEU A 440 -4.46 5.61 41.35
N THR A 441 -3.72 6.22 42.29
CA THR A 441 -4.20 7.34 43.11
C THR A 441 -3.99 8.67 42.40
N CYS A 442 -2.85 8.85 41.71
CA CYS A 442 -2.63 9.99 40.84
C CYS A 442 -2.66 9.54 39.38
N LYS A 443 -3.64 10.03 38.61
CA LYS A 443 -3.80 9.67 37.19
C LYS A 443 -4.48 10.78 36.40
N ILE A 444 -4.41 10.68 35.08
CA ILE A 444 -5.22 11.49 34.15
C ILE A 444 -6.68 11.05 34.28
N ALA A 445 -7.64 11.94 34.05
CA ALA A 445 -9.04 11.67 34.37
C ALA A 445 -9.75 10.62 33.50
N SER A 446 -9.36 10.52 32.22
CA SER A 446 -9.86 9.54 31.28
C SER A 446 -8.77 8.54 30.93
N GLU A 447 -9.11 7.26 30.78
CA GLU A 447 -8.21 6.22 30.25
C GLU A 447 -8.11 6.29 28.71
N ASP A 448 -9.13 6.87 28.08
CA ASP A 448 -9.26 7.03 26.64
C ASP A 448 -8.38 8.21 26.15
N PRO A 449 -7.37 7.95 25.30
CA PRO A 449 -6.52 8.99 24.72
C PRO A 449 -7.28 10.06 23.93
N SER A 450 -8.43 9.72 23.34
CA SER A 450 -9.23 10.67 22.56
C SER A 450 -9.89 11.77 23.42
N GLN A 451 -10.03 11.52 24.72
CA GLN A 451 -10.62 12.45 25.69
C GLN A 451 -9.56 13.29 26.43
N THR A 452 -8.29 13.20 26.02
CA THR A 452 -7.17 13.85 26.70
C THR A 452 -6.36 14.70 25.72
N ASP A 453 -5.86 15.86 26.17
CA ASP A 453 -4.95 16.70 25.40
C ASP A 453 -3.59 16.00 25.20
N SER A 454 -3.35 15.49 23.99
CA SER A 454 -2.14 14.75 23.63
C SER A 454 -0.85 15.58 23.81
N GLY A 455 -0.93 16.90 23.63
CA GLY A 455 0.20 17.81 23.83
C GLY A 455 0.60 17.88 25.30
N LYS A 456 -0.38 17.97 26.21
CA LYS A 456 -0.13 17.91 27.65
C LYS A 456 0.38 16.55 28.11
N VAL A 457 -0.13 15.45 27.54
CA VAL A 457 0.38 14.09 27.82
C VAL A 457 1.86 13.99 27.44
N SER A 458 2.22 14.36 26.21
CA SER A 458 3.61 14.32 25.75
C SER A 458 4.51 15.23 26.58
N GLY A 459 4.07 16.47 26.86
CA GLY A 459 4.82 17.43 27.67
C GLY A 459 5.07 16.96 29.10
N ALA A 460 4.03 16.44 29.78
CA ALA A 460 4.15 15.90 31.12
C ALA A 460 5.05 14.66 31.16
N ARG A 461 4.93 13.75 30.19
CA ARG A 461 5.81 12.57 30.07
C ARG A 461 7.26 12.98 29.87
N ASN A 462 7.54 13.89 28.93
CA ASN A 462 8.89 14.36 28.66
C ASN A 462 9.50 15.00 29.91
N TRP A 463 8.78 15.91 30.57
CA TRP A 463 9.25 16.52 31.81
C TRP A 463 9.53 15.46 32.89
N LEU A 464 8.60 14.53 33.10
CA LEU A 464 8.73 13.51 34.15
C LEU A 464 9.89 12.56 33.87
N CYS A 465 10.03 12.05 32.65
CA CYS A 465 11.07 11.10 32.31
C CYS A 465 12.46 11.74 32.19
N SER A 466 12.55 13.03 31.83
CA SER A 466 13.84 13.75 31.82
C SER A 466 14.32 14.12 33.21
N ASN A 467 13.42 14.47 34.14
CA ASN A 467 13.80 14.88 35.50
C ASN A 467 13.83 13.70 36.49
N TYR A 468 13.05 12.65 36.21
CA TYR A 468 12.84 11.52 37.10
C TYR A 468 12.70 10.22 36.31
N ALA A 469 13.74 9.90 35.52
CA ALA A 469 13.78 8.72 34.65
C ALA A 469 13.40 7.41 35.35
N GLN A 470 13.66 7.28 36.66
CA GLN A 470 13.31 6.10 37.43
C GLN A 470 11.80 5.78 37.45
N PHE A 471 10.92 6.77 37.26
CA PHE A 471 9.47 6.54 37.20
C PHE A 471 8.99 6.09 35.82
N CYS A 472 9.85 6.16 34.80
CA CYS A 472 9.50 5.82 33.43
C CYS A 472 10.01 4.46 32.96
N VAL A 473 10.71 3.72 33.83
CA VAL A 473 11.32 2.43 33.48
C VAL A 473 10.28 1.43 32.97
N ASP A 474 9.15 1.29 33.67
CA ASP A 474 8.14 0.30 33.31
C ASP A 474 7.30 0.69 32.09
N ILE A 475 7.33 1.95 31.66
CA ILE A 475 6.52 2.45 30.53
C ILE A 475 7.34 2.71 29.25
N ASN A 476 8.66 2.57 29.34
CA ASN A 476 9.56 2.67 28.19
C ASN A 476 9.77 1.30 27.55
N GLY A 477 10.35 1.25 26.35
CA GLY A 477 10.50 0.01 25.56
C GLY A 477 11.07 -1.17 26.36
N GLY A 478 10.29 -2.25 26.45
CA GLY A 478 10.64 -3.46 27.22
C GLY A 478 10.14 -3.46 28.68
N GLY A 479 9.59 -2.36 29.18
CA GLY A 479 8.98 -2.25 30.50
C GLY A 479 7.62 -2.95 30.59
N THR A 480 7.18 -3.25 31.83
CA THR A 480 5.94 -4.01 32.12
C THR A 480 4.67 -3.39 31.52
N TYR A 481 4.62 -2.07 31.41
CA TYR A 481 3.49 -1.30 30.89
C TYR A 481 3.82 -0.58 29.57
N SER A 482 4.92 -0.98 28.91
CA SER A 482 5.36 -0.39 27.64
C SER A 482 4.37 -0.59 26.48
N ASN A 483 3.45 -1.54 26.63
CA ASN A 483 2.37 -1.83 25.69
C ASN A 483 1.05 -1.11 26.00
N CYS A 484 0.94 -0.43 27.14
CA CYS A 484 -0.26 0.33 27.49
C CYS A 484 -0.37 1.61 26.64
N ASN A 485 -1.54 2.24 26.58
CA ASN A 485 -1.70 3.48 25.83
C ASN A 485 -0.96 4.65 26.52
N ALA A 486 -0.74 5.76 25.81
CA ALA A 486 0.07 6.89 26.32
C ALA A 486 -0.47 7.51 27.62
N VAL A 487 -1.80 7.49 27.82
CA VAL A 487 -2.46 8.04 29.01
C VAL A 487 -2.28 7.11 30.21
N GLU A 488 -2.43 5.79 29.99
CA GLU A 488 -2.16 4.78 31.02
C GLU A 488 -0.69 4.79 31.45
N GLN A 489 0.22 4.80 30.48
CA GLN A 489 1.67 4.88 30.71
C GLN A 489 2.02 6.11 31.56
N LEU A 490 1.59 7.30 31.14
CA LEU A 490 1.89 8.51 31.89
C LEU A 490 1.24 8.50 33.28
N SER A 491 -0.01 8.04 33.40
CA SER A 491 -0.69 7.94 34.70
C SER A 491 0.08 7.04 35.67
N TYR A 492 0.62 5.93 35.20
CA TYR A 492 1.48 5.06 36.03
C TYR A 492 2.69 5.81 36.58
N ALA A 493 3.45 6.49 35.71
CA ALA A 493 4.64 7.23 36.11
C ALA A 493 4.29 8.41 37.04
N MET A 494 3.20 9.12 36.79
CA MET A 494 2.68 10.19 37.65
C MET A 494 2.33 9.66 39.05
N ASN A 495 1.75 8.47 39.13
CA ASN A 495 1.43 7.83 40.41
C ASN A 495 2.68 7.46 41.21
N LEU A 496 3.73 6.98 40.56
CA LEU A 496 5.02 6.73 41.23
C LEU A 496 5.64 8.03 41.76
N TYR A 497 5.63 9.09 40.94
CA TYR A 497 6.07 10.42 41.35
C TYR A 497 5.28 10.93 42.56
N TYR A 498 3.96 10.88 42.49
CA TYR A 498 3.08 11.32 43.57
C TYR A 498 3.32 10.55 44.86
N LYS A 499 3.52 9.23 44.80
CA LYS A 499 3.85 8.43 46.01
C LYS A 499 5.11 8.93 46.69
N GLN A 500 6.15 9.24 45.93
CA GLN A 500 7.42 9.74 46.48
C GLN A 500 7.32 11.19 46.99
N PHE A 501 6.54 12.04 46.32
CA PHE A 501 6.43 13.47 46.61
C PHE A 501 5.08 13.87 47.22
N SER A 502 4.39 12.92 47.86
CA SER A 502 3.04 13.10 48.41
C SER A 502 2.94 14.20 49.47
N SER A 503 4.06 14.58 50.11
CA SER A 503 4.13 15.73 51.03
C SER A 503 3.80 17.07 50.37
N GLN A 504 3.88 17.17 49.03
CA GLN A 504 3.45 18.35 48.29
C GLN A 504 1.92 18.42 48.10
N GLY A 505 1.19 17.37 48.49
CA GLY A 505 -0.26 17.30 48.35
C GLY A 505 -0.70 17.23 46.88
N VAL A 506 -1.83 17.87 46.56
CA VAL A 506 -2.46 17.82 45.22
C VAL A 506 -1.54 18.31 44.09
N SER A 507 -0.57 19.19 44.39
CA SER A 507 0.33 19.75 43.36
C SER A 507 1.29 18.71 42.79
N ALA A 508 1.71 17.71 43.57
CA ALA A 508 2.54 16.60 43.09
C ALA A 508 1.83 15.73 42.04
N CYS A 509 0.51 15.82 41.92
CA CYS A 509 -0.26 15.12 40.90
C CYS A 509 -0.64 16.00 39.70
N SER A 510 -0.40 17.31 39.74
CA SER A 510 -0.98 18.23 38.75
C SER A 510 -0.39 18.08 37.34
N PHE A 511 0.95 18.06 37.20
CA PHE A 511 1.63 17.96 35.89
C PHE A 511 1.08 18.94 34.82
N GLY A 512 0.94 20.22 35.18
CA GLY A 512 0.31 21.20 34.29
C GLY A 512 -1.22 21.07 34.22
N GLY A 513 -1.83 20.54 35.27
CA GLY A 513 -3.28 20.37 35.43
C GLY A 513 -3.87 19.15 34.75
N ILE A 514 -3.06 18.26 34.16
CA ILE A 514 -3.56 17.05 33.49
C ILE A 514 -3.85 15.91 34.46
N GLY A 515 -3.16 15.86 35.61
CA GLY A 515 -3.36 14.83 36.62
C GLY A 515 -4.26 15.24 37.77
N GLN A 516 -4.96 14.24 38.30
CA GLN A 516 -5.91 14.40 39.40
C GLN A 516 -5.75 13.27 40.42
N LEU A 517 -6.06 13.57 41.68
CA LEU A 517 -6.11 12.57 42.74
C LEU A 517 -7.47 11.87 42.75
N TYR A 518 -7.42 10.54 42.67
CA TYR A 518 -8.55 9.65 42.82
C TYR A 518 -8.41 8.90 44.14
N THR A 519 -9.46 8.94 44.95
CA THR A 519 -9.57 8.06 46.11
C THR A 519 -9.92 6.67 45.57
N PRO A 520 -9.10 5.62 45.80
CA PRO A 520 -9.48 4.28 45.41
C PRO A 520 -10.84 3.97 46.02
N ALA A 521 -11.80 3.53 45.19
CA ALA A 521 -13.08 3.08 45.70
C ALA A 521 -12.79 2.00 46.75
N SER A 522 -13.19 2.28 48.00
CA SER A 522 -13.01 1.32 49.09
C SER A 522 -13.60 -0.01 48.61
N PRO A 523 -12.83 -1.12 48.61
CA PRO A 523 -13.31 -2.39 48.06
C PRO A 523 -14.60 -2.71 48.79
N SER A 524 -15.72 -2.61 48.08
CA SER A 524 -17.03 -2.89 48.66
C SER A 524 -16.98 -4.32 49.15
N THR A 525 -16.97 -4.51 50.46
CA THR A 525 -17.18 -5.80 51.10
C THR A 525 -18.57 -6.25 50.69
N THR A 526 -18.65 -7.05 49.64
CA THR A 526 -19.87 -7.73 49.23
C THR A 526 -20.26 -8.65 50.38
N SER A 527 -21.15 -8.16 51.25
CA SER A 527 -21.85 -8.98 52.21
C SER A 527 -22.63 -10.01 51.41
N GLN A 528 -22.38 -11.28 51.70
CA GLN A 528 -23.07 -12.41 51.08
C GLN A 528 -24.59 -12.22 51.20
N PRO A 529 -25.37 -12.52 50.16
CA PRO A 529 -26.81 -12.48 50.26
C PRO A 529 -27.29 -13.53 51.26
N VAL A 530 -27.90 -13.06 52.35
CA VAL A 530 -28.71 -13.88 53.24
C VAL A 530 -29.89 -14.42 52.43
N ILE A 531 -29.87 -15.74 52.19
CA ILE A 531 -30.99 -16.46 51.60
C ILE A 531 -32.14 -16.43 52.61
N VAL A 532 -33.18 -15.64 52.31
CA VAL A 532 -34.47 -15.72 53.00
C VAL A 532 -35.35 -16.69 52.22
N ASN A 533 -35.84 -17.68 52.95
CA ASN A 533 -36.61 -18.85 52.53
C ASN A 533 -38.09 -18.50 52.23
N PRO A 534 -38.67 -18.85 51.06
CA PRO A 534 -40.12 -18.92 50.88
C PRO A 534 -40.65 -20.37 50.76
N SER A 535 -41.74 -20.63 51.49
CA SER A 535 -42.62 -21.83 51.47
C SER A 535 -43.43 -21.97 50.16
N PRO A 536 -44.09 -23.11 49.85
CA PRO A 536 -43.99 -23.75 48.54
C PRO A 536 -45.28 -23.86 47.68
N ALA A 537 -45.03 -24.24 46.41
CA ALA A 537 -45.87 -24.99 45.43
C ALA A 537 -46.80 -24.18 44.48
N PRO A 538 -47.14 -24.68 43.26
CA PRO A 538 -46.88 -26.03 42.72
C PRO A 538 -46.22 -26.12 41.32
N THR A 539 -45.32 -27.11 41.25
CA THR A 539 -45.05 -28.10 40.20
C THR A 539 -45.68 -27.97 38.81
N THR A 540 -44.83 -27.94 37.78
CA THR A 540 -45.10 -28.57 36.48
C THR A 540 -43.82 -29.25 35.98
N VAL A 541 -43.96 -30.48 35.50
CA VAL A 541 -42.87 -31.46 35.30
C VAL A 541 -42.68 -31.75 33.80
N ILE A 542 -41.42 -32.10 33.42
CA ILE A 542 -40.93 -33.00 32.33
C ILE A 542 -40.55 -32.33 30.97
N PRO A 543 -39.46 -32.72 30.25
CA PRO A 543 -38.16 -33.34 30.63
C PRO A 543 -36.92 -32.64 29.99
N ALA A 544 -35.72 -33.07 30.41
CA ALA A 544 -34.44 -32.97 29.67
C ALA A 544 -33.86 -34.40 29.50
N PRO A 545 -32.73 -34.67 28.82
CA PRO A 545 -32.09 -34.05 27.65
C PRO A 545 -31.73 -35.10 26.55
N THR A 546 -31.37 -34.68 25.34
CA THR A 546 -30.56 -35.51 24.43
C THR A 546 -29.39 -34.70 23.89
N THR A 547 -28.20 -35.03 24.41
CA THR A 547 -26.88 -34.65 23.93
C THR A 547 -26.54 -35.44 22.67
N ALA A 548 -26.23 -34.75 21.58
CA ALA A 548 -25.48 -35.29 20.46
C ALA A 548 -24.34 -34.33 20.13
N SER A 549 -23.12 -34.83 20.30
CA SER A 549 -21.85 -34.16 19.99
C SER A 549 -21.61 -34.24 18.47
N PRO A 550 -21.41 -33.13 17.74
CA PRO A 550 -20.92 -33.21 16.38
C PRO A 550 -19.38 -33.24 16.38
N THR A 551 -18.88 -34.27 15.69
CA THR A 551 -17.52 -34.47 15.23
C THR A 551 -16.95 -33.21 14.55
N PRO A 552 -15.69 -32.81 14.81
CA PRO A 552 -15.07 -31.66 14.16
C PRO A 552 -14.92 -31.95 12.66
N THR A 553 -15.77 -31.31 11.86
CA THR A 553 -15.59 -31.26 10.42
C THR A 553 -14.70 -30.06 10.15
N THR A 554 -13.55 -30.28 9.52
CA THR A 554 -12.64 -29.22 9.07
C THR A 554 -13.35 -28.35 8.04
N SER A 555 -14.06 -27.32 8.51
CA SER A 555 -14.59 -26.25 7.65
C SER A 555 -13.45 -25.31 7.29
N THR A 556 -13.13 -25.24 6.00
CA THR A 556 -12.48 -24.09 5.38
C THR A 556 -13.23 -22.83 5.81
N GLY A 557 -12.60 -22.02 6.66
CA GLY A 557 -13.23 -20.95 7.42
C GLY A 557 -13.81 -19.86 6.52
N GLN A 558 -15.00 -19.40 6.88
CA GLN A 558 -15.58 -18.15 6.40
C GLN A 558 -14.85 -16.99 7.09
N TYR A 559 -14.04 -16.25 6.35
CA TYR A 559 -13.20 -15.17 6.88
C TYR A 559 -13.93 -13.82 7.01
N CYS A 560 -15.16 -13.73 6.52
CA CYS A 560 -15.89 -12.46 6.46
C CYS A 560 -16.76 -12.23 7.71
N PRO A 561 -16.81 -10.99 8.23
CA PRO A 561 -17.81 -10.57 9.21
C PRO A 561 -19.23 -10.96 8.78
N SER A 562 -20.13 -11.21 9.73
CA SER A 562 -21.49 -11.74 9.47
C SER A 562 -22.38 -10.88 8.56
N TRP A 563 -22.03 -9.61 8.37
CA TRP A 563 -22.74 -8.66 7.49
C TRP A 563 -22.12 -8.53 6.09
N LEU A 564 -21.02 -9.25 5.81
CA LEU A 564 -20.39 -9.35 4.49
C LEU A 564 -20.52 -10.77 3.94
N SER A 565 -20.60 -10.89 2.61
CA SER A 565 -20.49 -12.18 1.93
C SER A 565 -19.07 -12.39 1.41
N GLN A 566 -18.68 -13.64 1.24
CA GLN A 566 -17.36 -14.01 0.69
C GLN A 566 -17.47 -14.29 -0.81
N CYS A 567 -16.54 -13.76 -1.61
CA CYS A 567 -16.36 -14.06 -3.03
C CYS A 567 -14.89 -14.36 -3.30
N GLY A 568 -14.55 -15.64 -3.46
CA GLY A 568 -13.14 -16.06 -3.45
C GLY A 568 -12.48 -15.70 -2.11
N ASP A 569 -11.35 -14.99 -2.17
CA ASP A 569 -10.61 -14.52 -0.99
C ASP A 569 -11.05 -13.14 -0.50
N SER A 570 -12.11 -12.56 -1.08
CA SER A 570 -12.57 -11.20 -0.77
C SER A 570 -13.90 -11.19 -0.03
N CYS A 571 -14.06 -10.27 0.92
CA CYS A 571 -15.33 -9.96 1.57
C CYS A 571 -15.98 -8.77 0.84
N TYR A 572 -17.28 -8.85 0.59
CA TYR A 572 -18.03 -7.81 -0.13
C TYR A 572 -19.39 -7.57 0.49
N ARG A 573 -19.92 -6.35 0.28
CA ARG A 573 -21.27 -5.97 0.70
C ARG A 573 -22.30 -6.51 -0.29
N PRO A 574 -23.18 -7.43 0.12
CA PRO A 574 -24.17 -8.01 -0.80
C PRO A 574 -25.18 -6.99 -1.32
N SER A 575 -25.33 -5.83 -0.67
CA SER A 575 -26.19 -4.74 -1.14
C SER A 575 -25.63 -4.03 -2.37
N GLU A 576 -24.31 -4.01 -2.53
CA GLU A 576 -23.61 -3.19 -3.54
C GLU A 576 -23.03 -4.06 -4.66
N TYR A 577 -22.66 -5.31 -4.36
CA TYR A 577 -22.01 -6.21 -5.31
C TYR A 577 -22.70 -7.57 -5.41
N ASN A 578 -22.52 -8.23 -6.55
CA ASN A 578 -22.84 -9.62 -6.81
C ASN A 578 -21.54 -10.41 -6.96
N CYS A 579 -21.52 -11.64 -6.41
CA CYS A 579 -20.45 -12.60 -6.67
C CYS A 579 -20.94 -13.70 -7.60
N GLN A 580 -20.31 -13.84 -8.76
CA GLN A 580 -20.57 -14.95 -9.68
C GLN A 580 -19.22 -15.54 -10.09
N ASN A 581 -19.06 -16.86 -9.95
CA ASN A 581 -17.82 -17.58 -10.25
C ASN A 581 -16.58 -17.01 -9.54
N GLN A 582 -16.73 -16.59 -8.27
CA GLN A 582 -15.68 -15.92 -7.48
C GLN A 582 -15.21 -14.56 -8.03
N ILE A 583 -15.98 -13.97 -8.95
CA ILE A 583 -15.75 -12.64 -9.50
C ILE A 583 -16.83 -11.69 -8.95
N LEU A 584 -16.37 -10.55 -8.43
CA LEU A 584 -17.21 -9.48 -7.92
C LEU A 584 -17.60 -8.51 -9.04
N SER A 585 -18.89 -8.20 -9.13
CA SER A 585 -19.46 -7.19 -10.03
C SER A 585 -20.40 -6.27 -9.25
N ARG A 586 -20.40 -4.96 -9.53
CA ARG A 586 -21.26 -4.00 -8.83
C ARG A 586 -22.70 -4.07 -9.38
N LYS A 587 -23.71 -3.99 -8.52
CA LYS A 587 -25.13 -4.18 -8.86
C LYS A 587 -25.74 -3.03 -9.68
N ASP A 588 -25.18 -1.84 -9.54
CA ASP A 588 -25.64 -0.59 -10.15
C ASP A 588 -24.95 -0.28 -11.49
N LEU A 589 -23.89 -1.03 -11.84
CA LEU A 589 -23.34 -1.00 -13.18
C LEU A 589 -24.20 -1.87 -14.10
N PRO A 590 -24.67 -1.36 -15.24
CA PRO A 590 -25.43 -2.17 -16.19
C PRO A 590 -24.61 -3.40 -16.52
N ALA A 591 -25.22 -4.58 -16.38
CA ALA A 591 -24.58 -5.86 -16.67
C ALA A 591 -24.12 -5.86 -18.13
N THR A 592 -22.88 -5.43 -18.37
CA THR A 592 -22.17 -5.75 -19.59
C THR A 592 -21.97 -7.26 -19.53
N THR A 593 -22.70 -7.95 -20.40
CA THR A 593 -22.76 -9.40 -20.53
C THR A 593 -21.42 -10.06 -20.21
N SER A 594 -21.44 -10.91 -19.18
CA SER A 594 -20.35 -11.80 -18.83
C SER A 594 -19.94 -12.69 -20.01
N ASP A 595 -18.62 -12.81 -20.19
CA ASP A 595 -17.85 -13.79 -20.99
C ASP A 595 -17.67 -13.55 -22.51
N SER A 596 -16.62 -12.79 -22.85
CA SER A 596 -15.41 -13.36 -23.49
C SER A 596 -14.22 -12.38 -23.32
N ASN A 597 -13.29 -12.72 -22.44
CA ASN A 597 -12.02 -12.02 -22.28
C ASN A 597 -11.14 -12.24 -23.53
N ASP A 598 -11.25 -11.34 -24.49
CA ASP A 598 -10.20 -10.88 -25.42
C ASP A 598 -10.83 -9.81 -26.31
N GLY A 599 -10.56 -8.55 -26.00
CA GLY A 599 -11.16 -7.38 -26.67
C GLY A 599 -10.78 -7.18 -28.14
N ASN A 600 -10.37 -8.21 -28.86
CA ASN A 600 -10.16 -8.20 -30.32
C ASN A 600 -10.48 -9.54 -31.02
N VAL A 601 -11.19 -10.47 -30.36
CA VAL A 601 -11.67 -11.71 -30.99
C VAL A 601 -13.20 -11.70 -31.03
N PHE A 602 -13.75 -11.68 -32.25
CA PHE A 602 -15.20 -11.72 -32.47
C PHE A 602 -15.80 -13.04 -31.96
N PRO A 603 -17.06 -13.06 -31.49
CA PRO A 603 -17.67 -14.21 -30.83
C PRO A 603 -17.64 -15.48 -31.71
N PRO A 604 -17.58 -16.69 -31.11
CA PRO A 604 -17.60 -17.94 -31.84
C PRO A 604 -18.88 -18.03 -32.69
N ASN A 605 -18.68 -18.06 -34.01
CA ASN A 605 -19.79 -18.08 -34.94
C ASN A 605 -20.38 -19.49 -34.99
N THR A 606 -21.62 -19.63 -34.53
CA THR A 606 -22.42 -20.84 -34.70
C THR A 606 -22.93 -20.93 -36.14
N GLY A 607 -22.02 -21.18 -37.08
CA GLY A 607 -22.36 -21.69 -38.42
C GLY A 607 -22.36 -20.70 -39.61
N GLY A 608 -21.83 -19.49 -39.48
CA GLY A 608 -21.66 -18.55 -40.61
C GLY A 608 -20.21 -18.33 -41.04
N ALA A 609 -19.95 -18.15 -42.35
CA ALA A 609 -18.65 -17.76 -42.88
C ALA A 609 -18.13 -16.47 -42.22
N CYS A 610 -16.82 -16.36 -41.96
CA CYS A 610 -16.17 -15.22 -41.30
C CYS A 610 -16.19 -13.88 -42.07
N GLY A 611 -17.07 -13.72 -43.07
CA GLY A 611 -17.09 -12.54 -43.93
C GLY A 611 -15.73 -12.28 -44.57
N ASN A 612 -15.20 -11.06 -44.41
CA ASN A 612 -13.87 -10.67 -44.88
C ASN A 612 -12.72 -11.04 -43.92
N LEU A 613 -13.02 -11.71 -42.81
CA LEU A 613 -12.03 -12.15 -41.81
C LEU A 613 -11.58 -13.58 -42.10
N ALA A 614 -10.36 -13.91 -41.66
CA ALA A 614 -9.83 -15.27 -41.73
C ALA A 614 -10.37 -16.12 -40.56
N SER A 615 -10.30 -17.46 -40.66
CA SER A 615 -10.78 -18.38 -39.61
C SER A 615 -9.63 -19.24 -39.08
N CYS A 616 -9.47 -19.33 -37.76
CA CYS A 616 -8.53 -20.22 -37.07
C CYS A 616 -9.28 -21.00 -36.00
N ASN A 617 -9.35 -22.33 -36.12
CA ASN A 617 -10.04 -23.21 -35.17
C ASN A 617 -11.49 -22.76 -34.82
N GLY A 618 -12.22 -22.25 -35.81
CA GLY A 618 -13.60 -21.76 -35.63
C GLY A 618 -13.72 -20.31 -35.11
N GLN A 619 -12.60 -19.62 -34.88
CA GLN A 619 -12.58 -18.21 -34.51
C GLN A 619 -12.24 -17.34 -35.72
N CYS A 620 -13.00 -16.26 -35.94
CA CYS A 620 -12.72 -15.29 -36.99
C CYS A 620 -11.68 -14.26 -36.51
N TYR A 621 -10.70 -13.91 -37.35
CA TYR A 621 -9.61 -12.98 -37.00
C TYR A 621 -9.21 -12.07 -38.17
N ASP A 622 -8.64 -10.89 -37.87
CA ASP A 622 -8.04 -10.01 -38.88
C ASP A 622 -6.60 -10.49 -39.22
N PRO A 623 -6.34 -10.95 -40.46
CA PRO A 623 -5.01 -11.43 -40.86
C PRO A 623 -3.93 -10.34 -40.89
N LYS A 624 -4.30 -9.06 -40.78
CA LYS A 624 -3.33 -7.96 -40.62
C LYS A 624 -2.74 -7.88 -39.22
N VAL A 625 -3.40 -8.46 -38.22
CA VAL A 625 -2.99 -8.38 -36.82
C VAL A 625 -2.55 -9.75 -36.29
N TYR A 626 -3.24 -10.80 -36.72
CA TYR A 626 -3.02 -12.16 -36.24
C TYR A 626 -2.66 -13.12 -37.38
N THR A 627 -2.00 -14.21 -37.02
CA THR A 627 -1.69 -15.34 -37.89
C THR A 627 -2.20 -16.62 -37.26
N CYS A 628 -2.94 -17.43 -38.01
CA CYS A 628 -3.23 -18.80 -37.64
C CYS A 628 -2.04 -19.69 -38.04
N THR A 629 -1.33 -20.22 -37.05
CA THR A 629 -0.16 -21.07 -37.26
C THR A 629 -0.40 -22.47 -36.69
N LYS A 630 0.28 -23.49 -37.22
CA LYS A 630 0.22 -24.84 -36.64
C LYS A 630 1.21 -24.94 -35.50
N ASP A 631 0.72 -25.42 -34.37
CA ASP A 631 1.58 -25.77 -33.24
C ASP A 631 2.60 -26.83 -33.63
N SER A 632 3.88 -26.59 -33.35
CA SER A 632 4.96 -27.49 -33.75
C SER A 632 4.99 -28.81 -32.97
N VAL A 633 4.24 -28.94 -31.87
CA VAL A 633 4.17 -30.15 -31.04
C VAL A 633 2.95 -30.99 -31.40
N ASN A 634 1.76 -30.38 -31.43
CA ASN A 634 0.51 -31.11 -31.59
C ASN A 634 -0.21 -30.84 -32.93
N SER A 635 0.35 -29.99 -33.80
CA SER A 635 -0.20 -29.60 -35.10
C SER A 635 -1.57 -28.92 -35.06
N ASN A 636 -2.09 -28.60 -33.87
CA ASN A 636 -3.35 -27.88 -33.76
C ASN A 636 -3.15 -26.43 -34.23
N PRO A 637 -4.12 -25.85 -34.95
CA PRO A 637 -4.08 -24.44 -35.30
C PRO A 637 -4.19 -23.58 -34.03
N VAL A 638 -3.24 -22.68 -33.84
CA VAL A 638 -3.16 -21.70 -32.74
C VAL A 638 -3.17 -20.31 -33.36
N LEU A 639 -4.02 -19.42 -32.84
CA LEU A 639 -4.07 -18.03 -33.26
C LEU A 639 -2.99 -17.24 -32.52
N CYS A 640 -2.04 -16.68 -33.25
CA CYS A 640 -0.91 -15.94 -32.70
C CYS A 640 -0.91 -14.48 -33.14
N TYR A 641 -0.52 -13.59 -32.23
CA TYR A 641 -0.32 -12.17 -32.55
C TYR A 641 0.91 -12.01 -33.45
N GLY A 642 0.74 -11.36 -34.59
CA GLY A 642 1.77 -11.22 -35.62
C GLY A 642 1.16 -11.18 -37.00
N ALA A 643 1.39 -10.07 -37.72
CA ALA A 643 0.90 -9.92 -39.10
C ALA A 643 1.62 -10.89 -40.04
N ASN A 644 0.91 -11.42 -41.03
CA ASN A 644 1.48 -12.08 -42.21
C ASN A 644 2.44 -13.25 -41.94
N GLY A 645 2.15 -14.15 -41.01
CA GLY A 645 2.98 -15.35 -40.80
C GLY A 645 4.17 -15.14 -39.87
N SER A 646 4.31 -13.98 -39.23
CA SER A 646 5.48 -13.63 -38.41
C SER A 646 5.54 -14.32 -37.04
N ALA A 647 4.53 -15.12 -36.68
CA ALA A 647 4.48 -15.85 -35.42
C ALA A 647 4.34 -17.38 -35.64
N ALA A 648 5.01 -18.15 -34.79
CA ALA A 648 4.94 -19.60 -34.70
C ALA A 648 4.35 -20.03 -33.35
N SER A 649 3.98 -21.31 -33.19
CA SER A 649 3.44 -21.83 -31.92
C SER A 649 4.14 -23.11 -31.46
N CYS A 650 4.39 -23.22 -30.15
CA CYS A 650 5.03 -24.37 -29.49
C CYS A 650 4.24 -24.72 -28.23
N ASN A 651 3.60 -25.89 -28.21
CA ASN A 651 2.75 -26.37 -27.13
C ASN A 651 1.66 -25.37 -26.67
N GLY A 652 1.02 -24.70 -27.63
CA GLY A 652 -0.02 -23.70 -27.42
C GLY A 652 0.49 -22.28 -27.20
N GLN A 653 1.81 -22.07 -27.07
CA GLN A 653 2.39 -20.74 -26.87
C GLN A 653 2.88 -20.14 -28.17
N CYS A 654 2.52 -18.88 -28.43
CA CYS A 654 2.98 -18.14 -29.60
C CYS A 654 4.37 -17.54 -29.37
N TYR A 655 5.23 -17.57 -30.38
CA TYR A 655 6.58 -17.02 -30.32
C TYR A 655 7.03 -16.44 -31.67
N ASN A 656 8.01 -15.53 -31.65
CA ASN A 656 8.66 -15.04 -32.87
C ASN A 656 9.77 -16.02 -33.32
N PRO A 657 9.62 -16.68 -34.49
CA PRO A 657 10.58 -17.66 -34.98
C PRO A 657 11.94 -17.07 -35.38
N SER A 658 12.08 -15.74 -35.50
CA SER A 658 13.40 -15.13 -35.67
C SER A 658 14.25 -15.19 -34.39
N THR A 659 13.60 -15.25 -33.22
CA THR A 659 14.26 -15.16 -31.91
C THR A 659 14.32 -16.51 -31.20
N TYR A 660 13.30 -17.35 -31.36
CA TYR A 660 13.18 -18.64 -30.69
C TYR A 660 12.89 -19.78 -31.68
N LYS A 661 13.14 -21.02 -31.24
CA LYS A 661 12.69 -22.27 -31.88
C LYS A 661 12.02 -23.18 -30.85
N CYS A 662 11.10 -24.02 -31.30
CA CYS A 662 10.50 -25.06 -30.46
C CYS A 662 11.40 -26.30 -30.43
N ASN A 663 11.77 -26.76 -29.24
CA ASN A 663 12.52 -28.00 -29.04
C ASN A 663 11.86 -28.83 -27.93
N GLY A 664 11.33 -30.01 -28.29
CA GLY A 664 10.67 -30.90 -27.33
C GLY A 664 9.43 -30.31 -26.63
N GLY A 665 8.77 -29.33 -27.25
CA GLY A 665 7.62 -28.61 -26.67
C GLY A 665 7.95 -27.48 -25.70
N GLY A 666 9.23 -27.16 -25.54
CA GLY A 666 9.69 -25.92 -24.91
C GLY A 666 10.24 -24.92 -25.93
N LEU A 667 10.13 -23.62 -25.62
CA LEU A 667 10.80 -22.56 -26.36
C LEU A 667 12.28 -22.49 -25.97
N VAL A 668 13.17 -22.50 -26.96
CA VAL A 668 14.60 -22.23 -26.77
C VAL A 668 15.03 -21.09 -27.68
N LEU A 669 15.97 -20.25 -27.24
CA LEU A 669 16.56 -19.20 -28.08
C LEU A 669 17.23 -19.85 -29.30
N ASN A 670 17.14 -19.17 -30.46
CA ASN A 670 17.73 -19.66 -31.71
C ASN A 670 19.23 -19.90 -31.62
#